data_AF-F4GHL3-F1
#
_entry.id   AF-F4GHL3-F1
#
_cell.length_a   1.000
_cell.length_b   1.000
_cell.length_c   1.000
_cell.angle_alpha   90.00
_cell.angle_beta   90.00
_cell.angle_gamma   90.00
#
_symmetry.space_group_name_H-M   'P 1'
#
loop_
_entity.id
_entity.type
_entity.pdbx_description
1 polymer ?
#
loop_
_entity_poly.entity_id
_entity_poly.type
_entity_poly.pdbx_seq_one_letter_code
_entity_poly.pdbx_strand_id
1 'polypeptide(L)'
;MARNTSYAEEIQKLKEARQKELAASSSLEDKRHIRHRYDALVYELRKRQHDDLLAERNALRASGKSVPFAHILQDISFRFVRRVYDITAVHSLEEDERVAEFSEKLDRLRRGGISRIMELSQEIVSVKKNRMIDADTKAKIIADYRQKIKAARKDAAQHKDAIYWLTRDTVGYVNALSAKYERQVEAKENVAIRGARDAFHAQVAAIRLKGKEKEKEITAKFSGKAVSDAKAQLQDALTVCRYEVKSEIFDAKSNLQASVNHGKESRNQPFIDRVQKNRSLRNGKTKFSENIRLRFRDYWQNFTISKFLLANGLYLAIIVFFIVCIILASVSGSGNLFSLPNILTILEQSSVRMFYALGVAGLILLAGTDLSVGRMVALGAVLTGLILHPGTNIVTLFKMGPWDFSTIPMVVRVLMAMSISVVLCVLFSTFAGVFTARLRIHPFISTLATQLIIYGLLFFGTSGTPVGSIDSTIKDALGGRWILGFVNGELITFPKLIIPAAIAVIVAWFIWNKTTFGKNMYAVGGNSEAASVSGISVFKVTLKVFIMAGVFYGLGAFFEAFRANASAGTGQGYELDAIAACVVGGISFNGGIGKIGGAVIGVIIFTGLTYCLTFLGIDTNLQFVFKGFIIIAAVALDSVKYLKRK
;
A
#
# COMPACT_ATOMS: atom_id res chain seq x y z
N MET A 1 -21.18 -35.20 39.72
CA MET A 1 -21.80 -35.93 38.58
C MET A 1 -23.33 -35.83 38.58
N ALA A 2 -24.06 -36.16 39.65
CA ALA A 2 -25.54 -36.17 39.68
C ALA A 2 -26.23 -34.84 39.27
N ARG A 3 -25.72 -33.67 39.69
CA ARG A 3 -26.27 -32.36 39.27
C ARG A 3 -26.11 -32.06 37.77
N ASN A 4 -25.05 -32.59 37.17
CA ASN A 4 -24.72 -32.33 35.77
C ASN A 4 -25.65 -33.11 34.82
N THR A 5 -26.08 -34.29 35.24
CA THR A 5 -27.10 -35.09 34.56
C THR A 5 -28.46 -34.39 34.61
N SER A 6 -28.80 -33.78 35.75
CA SER A 6 -30.05 -33.02 35.95
C SER A 6 -30.18 -31.82 34.98
N TYR A 7 -29.12 -31.02 34.80
CA TYR A 7 -29.14 -29.91 33.84
C TYR A 7 -29.33 -30.36 32.39
N ALA A 8 -28.78 -31.52 32.00
CA ALA A 8 -28.90 -32.04 30.65
C ALA A 8 -30.35 -32.46 30.32
N GLU A 9 -31.04 -33.08 31.27
CA GLU A 9 -32.45 -33.44 31.15
C GLU A 9 -33.36 -32.21 31.05
N GLU A 10 -33.08 -31.18 31.84
CA GLU A 10 -33.86 -29.94 31.86
C GLU A 10 -33.73 -29.16 30.53
N ILE A 11 -32.52 -29.09 29.97
CA ILE A 11 -32.27 -28.51 28.64
C ILE A 11 -33.02 -29.29 27.54
N GLN A 12 -33.09 -30.62 27.66
CA GLN A 12 -33.80 -31.46 26.70
C GLN A 12 -35.31 -31.19 26.73
N LYS A 13 -35.90 -31.08 27.94
CA LYS A 13 -37.31 -30.69 28.12
C LYS A 13 -37.63 -29.34 27.49
N LEU A 14 -36.77 -28.34 27.65
CA LEU A 14 -36.96 -27.02 27.02
C LEU A 14 -36.92 -27.07 25.48
N LYS A 15 -36.07 -27.91 24.89
CA LYS A 15 -36.02 -28.07 23.43
C LYS A 15 -37.30 -28.70 22.87
N GLU A 16 -37.84 -29.68 23.58
CA GLU A 16 -39.09 -30.35 23.21
C GLU A 16 -40.29 -29.39 23.34
N ALA A 17 -40.34 -28.61 24.44
CA ALA A 17 -41.35 -27.57 24.63
C ALA A 17 -41.30 -26.49 23.53
N ARG A 18 -40.10 -26.03 23.17
CA ARG A 18 -39.89 -25.10 22.04
C ARG A 18 -40.45 -25.63 20.73
N GLN A 19 -40.21 -26.90 20.41
CA GLN A 19 -40.70 -27.50 19.17
C GLN A 19 -42.24 -27.56 19.14
N LYS A 20 -42.86 -27.93 20.26
CA LYS A 20 -44.32 -27.94 20.39
C LYS A 20 -44.94 -26.55 20.18
N GLU A 21 -44.40 -25.51 20.80
CA GLU A 21 -44.92 -24.14 20.64
C GLU A 21 -44.68 -23.56 19.24
N LEU A 22 -43.52 -23.86 18.62
CA LEU A 22 -43.24 -23.40 17.26
C LEU A 22 -44.18 -24.03 16.22
N ALA A 23 -44.62 -25.26 16.46
CA ALA A 23 -45.60 -25.94 15.63
C ALA A 23 -47.01 -25.34 15.80
N ALA A 24 -47.34 -24.79 16.98
CA ALA A 24 -48.65 -24.21 17.28
C ALA A 24 -48.84 -22.74 16.80
N SER A 25 -47.76 -22.01 16.51
CA SER A 25 -47.83 -20.60 16.08
C SER A 25 -47.92 -20.44 14.56
N SER A 26 -48.68 -19.46 14.06
CA SER A 26 -48.82 -19.14 12.61
C SER A 26 -48.04 -17.88 12.19
N SER A 27 -47.86 -16.90 13.08
CA SER A 27 -47.14 -15.64 12.80
C SER A 27 -45.62 -15.80 12.79
N LEU A 28 -44.95 -15.12 11.85
CA LEU A 28 -43.49 -15.12 11.71
C LEU A 28 -42.81 -14.33 12.85
N GLU A 29 -43.49 -13.36 13.46
CA GLU A 29 -43.02 -12.61 14.61
C GLU A 29 -43.15 -13.42 15.91
N ASP A 30 -44.27 -14.11 16.11
CA ASP A 30 -44.47 -15.00 17.27
C ASP A 30 -43.46 -16.15 17.28
N LYS A 31 -43.21 -16.78 16.12
CA LYS A 31 -42.16 -17.80 15.98
C LYS A 31 -40.76 -17.27 16.28
N ARG A 32 -40.50 -15.96 16.12
CA ARG A 32 -39.23 -15.35 16.56
C ARG A 32 -39.22 -15.15 18.07
N HIS A 33 -40.29 -14.62 18.66
CA HIS A 33 -40.42 -14.46 20.10
C HIS A 33 -40.28 -15.79 20.85
N ILE A 34 -40.94 -16.85 20.38
CA ILE A 34 -40.83 -18.21 20.96
C ILE A 34 -39.38 -18.71 20.89
N ARG A 35 -38.70 -18.56 19.74
CA ARG A 35 -37.29 -18.95 19.60
C ARG A 35 -36.39 -18.18 20.56
N HIS A 36 -36.57 -16.86 20.65
CA HIS A 36 -35.79 -16.01 21.54
C HIS A 36 -35.99 -16.40 23.01
N ARG A 37 -37.24 -16.65 23.44
CA ARG A 37 -37.57 -17.04 24.80
C ARG A 37 -36.92 -18.37 25.21
N TYR A 38 -37.07 -19.42 24.40
CA TYR A 38 -36.48 -20.72 24.72
C TYR A 38 -34.96 -20.74 24.59
N ASP A 39 -34.38 -20.01 23.64
CA ASP A 39 -32.93 -19.87 23.56
C ASP A 39 -32.36 -19.13 24.78
N ALA A 40 -33.09 -18.17 25.35
CA ALA A 40 -32.72 -17.50 26.60
C ALA A 40 -32.82 -18.44 27.82
N LEU A 41 -33.88 -19.24 27.93
CA LEU A 41 -34.03 -20.23 29.02
C LEU A 41 -32.93 -21.30 28.98
N VAL A 42 -32.64 -21.84 27.81
CA VAL A 42 -31.54 -22.81 27.62
C VAL A 42 -30.19 -22.18 27.95
N TYR A 43 -30.00 -20.90 27.61
CA TYR A 43 -28.79 -20.17 27.94
C TYR A 43 -28.61 -20.00 29.46
N GLU A 44 -29.66 -19.61 30.19
CA GLU A 44 -29.63 -19.45 31.66
C GLU A 44 -29.33 -20.77 32.37
N LEU A 45 -29.94 -21.89 31.95
CA LEU A 45 -29.62 -23.20 32.53
C LEU A 45 -28.16 -23.61 32.29
N ARG A 46 -27.65 -23.39 31.07
CA ARG A 46 -26.23 -23.65 30.78
C ARG A 46 -25.28 -22.73 31.53
N LYS A 47 -25.71 -21.50 31.85
CA LYS A 47 -24.94 -20.55 32.65
C LYS A 47 -24.85 -21.01 34.11
N ARG A 48 -25.97 -21.41 34.72
CA ARG A 48 -25.98 -22.01 36.06
C ARG A 48 -25.10 -23.25 36.14
N GLN A 49 -25.23 -24.13 35.14
CA GLN A 49 -24.36 -25.30 35.01
C GLN A 49 -22.87 -24.90 34.93
N HIS A 50 -22.52 -23.86 34.18
CA HIS A 50 -21.14 -23.38 34.08
C HIS A 50 -20.62 -22.76 35.39
N ASP A 51 -21.43 -21.96 36.07
CA ASP A 51 -21.07 -21.31 37.34
C ASP A 51 -20.83 -22.36 38.45
N ASP A 52 -21.67 -23.39 38.52
CA ASP A 52 -21.47 -24.53 39.43
C ASP A 52 -20.15 -25.26 39.14
N LEU A 53 -19.84 -25.51 37.85
CA LEU A 53 -18.59 -26.15 37.43
C LEU A 53 -17.36 -25.29 37.72
N LEU A 54 -17.49 -23.95 37.64
CA LEU A 54 -16.43 -23.01 37.99
C LEU A 54 -16.19 -22.96 39.50
N ALA A 55 -17.25 -22.98 40.31
CA ALA A 55 -17.15 -23.03 41.77
C ALA A 55 -16.44 -24.32 42.22
N GLU A 56 -16.82 -25.46 41.65
CA GLU A 56 -16.19 -26.76 41.91
C GLU A 56 -14.71 -26.77 41.47
N ARG A 57 -14.41 -26.21 40.28
CA ARG A 57 -13.02 -26.06 39.80
C ARG A 57 -12.16 -25.20 40.73
N ASN A 58 -12.71 -24.11 41.24
CA ASN A 58 -11.99 -23.20 42.13
C ASN A 58 -11.76 -23.83 43.50
N ALA A 59 -12.72 -24.60 44.03
CA ALA A 59 -12.54 -25.39 45.25
C ALA A 59 -11.50 -26.52 45.10
N LEU A 60 -11.47 -27.19 43.94
CA LEU A 60 -10.45 -28.19 43.61
C LEU A 60 -9.05 -27.59 43.48
N ARG A 61 -8.93 -26.39 42.90
CA ARG A 61 -7.66 -25.65 42.84
C ARG A 61 -7.18 -25.17 44.21
N ALA A 62 -8.09 -24.71 45.07
CA ALA A 62 -7.76 -24.30 46.43
C ALA A 62 -7.28 -25.48 47.31
N SER A 63 -7.74 -26.70 47.00
CA SER A 63 -7.31 -27.95 47.66
C SER A 63 -6.15 -28.67 46.95
N GLY A 64 -5.54 -28.06 45.93
CA GLY A 64 -4.37 -28.61 45.23
C GLY A 64 -4.66 -29.82 44.32
N LYS A 65 -5.93 -30.13 44.04
CA LYS A 65 -6.35 -31.30 43.24
C LYS A 65 -6.48 -30.97 41.75
N SER A 66 -6.25 -31.98 40.91
CA SER A 66 -6.37 -31.88 39.45
C SER A 66 -7.83 -31.74 39.00
N VAL A 67 -8.09 -30.86 38.02
CA VAL A 67 -9.43 -30.63 37.46
C VAL A 67 -9.78 -31.72 36.43
N PRO A 68 -10.96 -32.37 36.50
CA PRO A 68 -11.33 -33.43 35.57
C PRO A 68 -11.54 -32.93 34.13
N PHE A 69 -11.19 -33.75 33.13
CA PHE A 69 -11.30 -33.42 31.71
C PHE A 69 -12.74 -33.10 31.25
N ALA A 70 -13.75 -33.73 31.86
CA ALA A 70 -15.16 -33.47 31.58
C ALA A 70 -15.57 -32.01 31.87
N HIS A 71 -15.02 -31.39 32.92
CA HIS A 71 -15.25 -29.96 33.22
C HIS A 71 -14.66 -29.07 32.13
N ILE A 72 -13.51 -29.46 31.57
CA ILE A 72 -12.84 -28.73 30.49
C ILE A 72 -13.68 -28.79 29.21
N LEU A 73 -14.20 -29.97 28.85
CA LEU A 73 -15.07 -30.15 27.68
C LEU A 73 -16.40 -29.39 27.81
N GLN A 74 -17.01 -29.38 28.99
CA GLN A 74 -18.25 -28.62 29.24
C GLN A 74 -18.02 -27.11 29.22
N ASP A 75 -16.88 -26.62 29.73
CA ASP A 75 -16.45 -25.22 29.58
C ASP A 75 -16.27 -24.85 28.09
N ILE A 76 -15.60 -25.71 27.31
CA ILE A 76 -15.46 -25.53 25.85
C ILE A 76 -16.84 -25.50 25.17
N SER A 77 -17.75 -26.40 25.53
CA SER A 77 -19.11 -26.45 24.98
C SER A 77 -19.93 -25.18 25.29
N PHE A 78 -19.84 -24.66 26.52
CA PHE A 78 -20.48 -23.38 26.88
C PHE A 78 -19.90 -22.20 26.09
N ARG A 79 -18.59 -22.20 25.82
CA ARG A 79 -17.94 -21.19 24.96
C ARG A 79 -18.48 -21.15 23.53
N PHE A 80 -19.22 -22.15 23.07
CA PHE A 80 -19.85 -22.16 21.73
C PHE A 80 -21.36 -21.81 21.74
N VAL A 81 -21.99 -21.62 22.92
CA VAL A 81 -23.40 -21.25 22.98
C VAL A 81 -23.60 -19.82 22.50
N ARG A 82 -24.50 -19.64 21.53
CA ARG A 82 -24.85 -18.32 21.00
C ARG A 82 -25.79 -17.61 21.99
N ARG A 83 -25.27 -16.63 22.70
CA ARG A 83 -26.05 -15.81 23.64
C ARG A 83 -27.09 -15.00 22.85
N VAL A 84 -28.34 -15.09 23.28
CA VAL A 84 -29.45 -14.31 22.73
C VAL A 84 -29.69 -13.13 23.65
N TYR A 85 -29.58 -11.92 23.11
CA TYR A 85 -29.80 -10.69 23.86
C TYR A 85 -31.21 -10.17 23.61
N ASP A 86 -31.96 -9.96 24.69
CA ASP A 86 -33.23 -9.27 24.61
C ASP A 86 -32.98 -7.76 24.53
N ILE A 87 -33.28 -7.20 23.35
CA ILE A 87 -33.06 -5.79 23.01
C ILE A 87 -34.44 -5.24 22.66
N THR A 88 -35.06 -4.61 23.65
CA THR A 88 -36.42 -4.08 23.62
C THR A 88 -36.51 -2.74 22.91
N ALA A 89 -35.48 -1.89 23.06
CA ALA A 89 -35.36 -0.61 22.37
C ALA A 89 -34.00 -0.52 21.64
N VAL A 90 -34.00 0.07 20.45
CA VAL A 90 -32.81 0.19 19.59
C VAL A 90 -32.35 1.65 19.63
N HIS A 91 -31.32 1.92 20.41
CA HIS A 91 -30.72 3.25 20.57
C HIS A 91 -29.28 3.28 20.06
N SER A 92 -28.69 4.48 20.02
CA SER A 92 -27.26 4.63 19.74
C SER A 92 -26.43 3.93 20.83
N LEU A 93 -25.19 3.56 20.51
CA LEU A 93 -24.31 2.86 21.47
C LEU A 93 -23.96 3.69 22.71
N GLU A 94 -24.12 5.01 22.64
CA GLU A 94 -23.83 5.95 23.72
C GLU A 94 -25.03 6.13 24.65
N GLU A 95 -26.25 5.98 24.12
CA GLU A 95 -27.50 6.11 24.87
C GLU A 95 -27.92 4.83 25.59
N ASP A 96 -27.31 3.68 25.28
CA ASP A 96 -27.68 2.40 25.89
C ASP A 96 -27.10 2.24 27.31
N GLU A 97 -28.01 2.27 28.30
CA GLU A 97 -27.67 2.15 29.72
C GLU A 97 -26.94 0.83 30.06
N ARG A 98 -27.27 -0.28 29.39
CA ARG A 98 -26.60 -1.57 29.63
C ARG A 98 -25.17 -1.54 29.15
N VAL A 99 -24.89 -0.95 28.00
CA VAL A 99 -23.51 -0.77 27.51
C VAL A 99 -22.71 0.07 28.50
N ALA A 100 -23.29 1.14 29.05
CA ALA A 100 -22.66 1.98 30.06
C ALA A 100 -22.35 1.19 31.36
N GLU A 101 -23.33 0.45 31.89
CA GLU A 101 -23.17 -0.37 33.08
C GLU A 101 -22.07 -1.44 32.89
N PHE A 102 -22.06 -2.10 31.74
CA PHE A 102 -21.03 -3.08 31.42
C PHE A 102 -19.64 -2.46 31.30
N SER A 103 -19.53 -1.29 30.65
CA SER A 103 -18.28 -0.54 30.58
C SER A 103 -17.77 -0.17 31.97
N GLU A 104 -18.64 0.30 32.86
CA GLU A 104 -18.24 0.66 34.22
C GLU A 104 -17.78 -0.54 35.04
N LYS A 105 -18.49 -1.67 34.97
CA LYS A 105 -18.07 -2.94 35.61
C LYS A 105 -16.71 -3.40 35.10
N LEU A 106 -16.48 -3.29 33.81
CA LEU A 106 -15.22 -3.65 33.16
C LEU A 106 -14.06 -2.75 33.64
N ASP A 107 -14.31 -1.45 33.78
CA ASP A 107 -13.33 -0.49 34.24
C ASP A 107 -13.00 -0.68 35.72
N ARG A 108 -14.01 -0.96 36.56
CA ARG A 108 -13.80 -1.35 37.98
C ARG A 108 -12.86 -2.55 38.09
N LEU A 109 -13.07 -3.60 37.30
CA LEU A 109 -12.22 -4.79 37.30
C LEU A 109 -10.81 -4.56 36.73
N ARG A 110 -10.61 -3.51 35.92
CA ARG A 110 -9.33 -3.20 35.27
C ARG A 110 -8.48 -2.18 36.03
N ARG A 111 -9.12 -1.32 36.84
CA ARG A 111 -8.49 -0.20 37.57
C ARG A 111 -7.24 -0.63 38.34
N GLY A 112 -7.35 -1.65 39.20
CA GLY A 112 -6.22 -2.11 40.03
C GLY A 112 -5.12 -2.88 39.27
N GLY A 113 -5.48 -3.48 38.12
CA GLY A 113 -4.61 -4.37 37.37
C GLY A 113 -4.14 -3.78 36.05
N ILE A 114 -4.87 -4.07 34.98
CA ILE A 114 -4.45 -3.80 33.59
C ILE A 114 -4.30 -2.30 33.33
N SER A 115 -5.23 -1.47 33.79
CA SER A 115 -5.18 -0.01 33.60
C SER A 115 -3.97 0.58 34.33
N ARG A 116 -3.74 0.14 35.57
CA ARG A 116 -2.58 0.57 36.36
C ARG A 116 -1.24 0.20 35.72
N ILE A 117 -1.15 -0.97 35.09
CA ILE A 117 0.05 -1.39 34.34
C ILE A 117 0.31 -0.45 33.16
N MET A 118 -0.75 -0.04 32.43
CA MET A 118 -0.60 0.87 31.29
C MET A 118 -0.17 2.26 31.72
N GLU A 119 -0.79 2.83 32.75
CA GLU A 119 -0.41 4.12 33.35
C GLU A 119 1.06 4.13 33.77
N LEU A 120 1.46 3.17 34.60
CA LEU A 120 2.85 3.07 35.09
C LEU A 120 3.85 2.85 33.94
N SER A 121 3.46 2.13 32.88
CA SER A 121 4.31 1.94 31.70
C SER A 121 4.50 3.25 30.92
N GLN A 122 3.44 4.08 30.83
CA GLN A 122 3.51 5.39 30.20
C GLN A 122 4.34 6.37 31.03
N GLU A 123 4.18 6.35 32.36
CA GLU A 123 5.01 7.12 33.29
C GLU A 123 6.50 6.76 33.12
N ILE A 124 6.86 5.48 33.02
CA ILE A 124 8.24 5.04 32.74
C ILE A 124 8.76 5.64 31.42
N VAL A 125 7.95 5.68 30.36
CA VAL A 125 8.35 6.29 29.08
C VAL A 125 8.56 7.80 29.23
N SER A 126 7.70 8.48 30.00
CA SER A 126 7.82 9.92 30.26
C SER A 126 9.10 10.25 31.04
N VAL A 127 9.41 9.47 32.09
CA VAL A 127 10.63 9.62 32.91
C VAL A 127 11.88 9.38 32.07
N LYS A 128 11.86 8.39 31.17
CA LYS A 128 12.97 8.13 30.24
C LYS A 128 13.22 9.28 29.26
N LYS A 129 12.16 9.97 28.82
CA LYS A 129 12.26 11.10 27.89
C LYS A 129 12.62 12.42 28.57
N ASN A 130 12.35 12.55 29.87
CA ASN A 130 12.62 13.77 30.62
C ASN A 130 14.14 14.01 30.74
N ARG A 131 14.62 15.17 30.27
CA ARG A 131 16.04 15.54 30.29
C ARG A 131 16.48 16.23 31.58
N MET A 132 15.54 16.64 32.44
CA MET A 132 15.81 17.40 33.67
C MET A 132 16.09 16.52 34.90
N ILE A 133 15.90 15.20 34.78
CA ILE A 133 16.14 14.25 35.87
C ILE A 133 17.47 13.53 35.64
N ASP A 134 18.31 13.48 36.68
CA ASP A 134 19.57 12.76 36.70
C ASP A 134 19.39 11.24 36.45
N ALA A 135 20.42 10.59 35.91
CA ALA A 135 20.39 9.17 35.54
C ALA A 135 20.10 8.25 36.72
N ASP A 136 20.64 8.55 37.91
CA ASP A 136 20.52 7.70 39.09
C ASP A 136 19.12 7.83 39.72
N THR A 137 18.59 9.06 39.73
CA THR A 137 17.20 9.35 40.14
C THR A 137 16.19 8.69 39.19
N LYS A 138 16.44 8.70 37.88
CA LYS A 138 15.62 7.97 36.90
C LYS A 138 15.59 6.47 37.17
N ALA A 139 16.74 5.88 37.50
CA ALA A 139 16.83 4.44 37.79
C ALA A 139 15.97 4.07 39.01
N LYS A 140 16.01 4.87 40.08
CA LYS A 140 15.19 4.68 41.30
C LYS A 140 13.68 4.77 41.01
N ILE A 141 13.24 5.82 40.31
CA ILE A 141 11.83 6.00 39.93
C ILE A 141 11.33 4.85 39.06
N ILE A 142 12.13 4.43 38.06
CA ILE A 142 11.77 3.30 37.18
C ILE A 142 11.71 1.99 37.96
N ALA A 143 12.59 1.78 38.96
CA ALA A 143 12.56 0.61 39.82
C ALA A 143 11.28 0.53 40.68
N ASP A 144 10.88 1.66 41.29
CA ASP A 144 9.62 1.76 42.04
C ASP A 144 8.39 1.47 41.15
N TYR A 145 8.31 2.09 39.97
CA TYR A 145 7.23 1.79 39.02
C TYR A 145 7.22 0.34 38.56
N ARG A 146 8.39 -0.30 38.37
CA ARG A 146 8.47 -1.72 38.06
C ARG A 146 7.95 -2.60 39.20
N GLN A 147 8.19 -2.23 40.45
CA GLN A 147 7.64 -2.93 41.61
C GLN A 147 6.12 -2.79 41.69
N LYS A 148 5.59 -1.57 41.49
CA LYS A 148 4.14 -1.32 41.39
C LYS A 148 3.49 -2.10 40.24
N ILE A 149 4.16 -2.23 39.10
CA ILE A 149 3.71 -3.09 37.98
C ILE A 149 3.65 -4.57 38.39
N LYS A 150 4.58 -5.08 39.20
CA LYS A 150 4.52 -6.46 39.70
C LYS A 150 3.28 -6.69 40.56
N ALA A 151 2.96 -5.75 41.46
CA ALA A 151 1.75 -5.82 42.27
C ALA A 151 0.48 -5.79 41.41
N ALA A 152 0.39 -4.85 40.47
CA ALA A 152 -0.74 -4.74 39.54
C ALA A 152 -0.89 -5.98 38.62
N ARG A 153 0.21 -6.67 38.27
CA ARG A 153 0.15 -7.94 37.53
C ARG A 153 -0.49 -9.07 38.34
N LYS A 154 -0.27 -9.10 39.65
CA LYS A 154 -0.89 -10.09 40.56
C LYS A 154 -2.40 -9.87 40.62
N ASP A 155 -2.82 -8.62 40.75
CA ASP A 155 -4.23 -8.22 40.73
C ASP A 155 -4.91 -8.52 39.38
N ALA A 156 -4.26 -8.18 38.27
CA ALA A 156 -4.74 -8.51 36.92
C ALA A 156 -4.91 -10.02 36.67
N ALA A 157 -4.11 -10.87 37.34
CA ALA A 157 -4.23 -12.31 37.23
C ALA A 157 -5.46 -12.86 37.96
N GLN A 158 -5.87 -12.25 39.08
CA GLN A 158 -7.05 -12.65 39.84
C GLN A 158 -8.35 -12.38 39.06
N HIS A 159 -8.43 -11.24 38.38
CA HIS A 159 -9.63 -10.84 37.62
C HIS A 159 -9.62 -11.27 36.14
N LYS A 160 -8.62 -12.04 35.70
CA LYS A 160 -8.41 -12.39 34.28
C LYS A 160 -9.62 -13.10 33.65
N ASP A 161 -10.17 -14.11 34.31
CA ASP A 161 -11.30 -14.90 33.80
C ASP A 161 -12.58 -14.05 33.77
N ALA A 162 -12.84 -13.27 34.83
CA ALA A 162 -13.98 -12.38 34.91
C ALA A 162 -13.94 -11.29 33.82
N ILE A 163 -12.80 -10.65 33.61
CA ILE A 163 -12.59 -9.65 32.55
C ILE A 163 -12.80 -10.29 31.18
N TYR A 164 -12.29 -11.51 30.94
CA TYR A 164 -12.46 -12.21 29.67
C TYR A 164 -13.94 -12.45 29.33
N TRP A 165 -14.70 -13.02 30.28
CA TRP A 165 -16.10 -13.34 30.07
C TRP A 165 -16.98 -12.09 29.95
N LEU A 166 -16.75 -11.08 30.80
CA LEU A 166 -17.45 -9.81 30.73
C LEU A 166 -17.17 -9.10 29.40
N THR A 167 -15.90 -9.02 28.98
CA THR A 167 -15.52 -8.42 27.68
C THR A 167 -16.22 -9.14 26.53
N ARG A 168 -16.24 -10.48 26.55
CA ARG A 168 -16.86 -11.29 25.51
C ARG A 168 -18.37 -11.06 25.43
N ASP A 169 -19.03 -10.98 26.57
CA ASP A 169 -20.45 -10.73 26.69
C ASP A 169 -20.82 -9.34 26.18
N THR A 170 -20.17 -8.29 26.71
CA THR A 170 -20.43 -6.91 26.31
C THR A 170 -20.19 -6.69 24.82
N VAL A 171 -19.12 -7.26 24.26
CA VAL A 171 -18.86 -7.23 22.81
C VAL A 171 -19.97 -7.96 22.03
N GLY A 172 -20.50 -9.07 22.57
CA GLY A 172 -21.62 -9.78 21.97
C GLY A 172 -22.90 -8.94 21.93
N TYR A 173 -23.23 -8.27 23.05
CA TYR A 173 -24.37 -7.37 23.17
C TYR A 173 -24.23 -6.18 22.22
N VAL A 174 -23.09 -5.47 22.25
CA VAL A 174 -22.79 -4.33 21.37
C VAL A 174 -22.91 -4.70 19.89
N ASN A 175 -22.44 -5.88 19.49
CA ASN A 175 -22.59 -6.33 18.11
C ASN A 175 -24.05 -6.61 17.73
N ALA A 176 -24.86 -7.14 18.65
CA ALA A 176 -26.27 -7.40 18.42
C ALA A 176 -27.10 -6.11 18.34
N LEU A 177 -26.86 -5.17 19.27
CA LEU A 177 -27.50 -3.86 19.30
C LEU A 177 -27.14 -3.04 18.06
N SER A 178 -25.84 -2.92 17.76
CA SER A 178 -25.39 -2.18 16.58
C SER A 178 -25.92 -2.78 15.28
N ALA A 179 -26.06 -4.10 15.17
CA ALA A 179 -26.65 -4.71 13.98
C ALA A 179 -28.13 -4.34 13.79
N LYS A 180 -28.89 -4.15 14.88
CA LYS A 180 -30.28 -3.63 14.80
C LYS A 180 -30.29 -2.14 14.45
N TYR A 181 -29.43 -1.35 15.10
CA TYR A 181 -29.33 0.10 14.88
C TYR A 181 -28.86 0.45 13.45
N GLU A 182 -27.85 -0.25 12.94
CA GLU A 182 -27.35 -0.14 11.55
C GLU A 182 -28.49 -0.30 10.53
N ARG A 183 -29.41 -1.26 10.73
CA ARG A 183 -30.55 -1.48 9.83
C ARG A 183 -31.57 -0.36 9.89
N GLN A 184 -31.83 0.19 11.07
CA GLN A 184 -32.76 1.31 11.22
C GLN A 184 -32.23 2.58 10.55
N VAL A 185 -30.96 2.90 10.79
CA VAL A 185 -30.28 4.03 10.14
C VAL A 185 -30.27 3.83 8.62
N GLU A 186 -29.94 2.63 8.14
CA GLU A 186 -29.94 2.32 6.72
C GLU A 186 -31.33 2.50 6.07
N ALA A 187 -32.40 2.06 6.73
CA ALA A 187 -33.76 2.28 6.23
C ALA A 187 -34.13 3.77 6.17
N LYS A 188 -33.83 4.53 7.23
CA LYS A 188 -34.09 5.98 7.31
C LYS A 188 -33.34 6.77 6.23
N GLU A 189 -32.04 6.52 6.11
CA GLU A 189 -31.18 7.22 5.14
C GLU A 189 -31.51 6.84 3.69
N ASN A 190 -31.94 5.60 3.43
CA ASN A 190 -32.37 5.20 2.09
C ASN A 190 -33.63 5.97 1.63
N VAL A 191 -34.55 6.28 2.54
CA VAL A 191 -35.73 7.12 2.26
C VAL A 191 -35.29 8.56 2.01
N ALA A 192 -34.42 9.11 2.86
CA ALA A 192 -33.90 10.48 2.70
C ALA A 192 -33.16 10.67 1.36
N ILE A 193 -32.33 9.70 0.96
CA ILE A 193 -31.60 9.73 -0.33
C ILE A 193 -32.58 9.67 -1.51
N ARG A 194 -33.66 8.89 -1.42
CA ARG A 194 -34.70 8.86 -2.47
C ARG A 194 -35.39 10.22 -2.57
N GLY A 195 -35.85 10.78 -1.45
CA GLY A 195 -36.48 12.10 -1.42
C GLY A 195 -35.57 13.21 -1.97
N ALA A 196 -34.26 13.16 -1.69
CA ALA A 196 -33.30 14.11 -2.25
C ALA A 196 -33.16 13.98 -3.78
N ARG A 197 -33.21 12.75 -4.32
CA ARG A 197 -33.19 12.52 -5.78
C ARG A 197 -34.47 13.03 -6.45
N ASP A 198 -35.62 12.77 -5.83
CA ASP A 198 -36.91 13.23 -6.36
C ASP A 198 -36.99 14.76 -6.37
N ALA A 199 -36.52 15.41 -5.28
CA ALA A 199 -36.40 16.87 -5.20
C ALA A 199 -35.45 17.44 -6.27
N PHE A 200 -34.31 16.78 -6.53
CA PHE A 200 -33.40 17.17 -7.62
C PHE A 200 -34.07 17.07 -8.99
N HIS A 201 -34.81 15.99 -9.26
CA HIS A 201 -35.52 15.83 -10.53
C HIS A 201 -36.58 16.92 -10.73
N ALA A 202 -37.33 17.26 -9.68
CA ALA A 202 -38.29 18.36 -9.70
C ALA A 202 -37.61 19.72 -9.93
N GLN A 203 -36.50 19.99 -9.23
CA GLN A 203 -35.75 21.24 -9.36
C GLN A 203 -35.16 21.41 -10.76
N VAL A 204 -34.55 20.37 -11.34
CA VAL A 204 -34.02 20.40 -12.71
C VAL A 204 -35.13 20.59 -13.74
N ALA A 205 -36.30 20.00 -13.54
CA ALA A 205 -37.45 20.20 -14.42
C ALA A 205 -37.92 21.68 -14.39
N ALA A 206 -38.01 22.28 -13.20
CA ALA A 206 -38.37 23.68 -13.02
C ALA A 206 -37.34 24.64 -13.66
N ILE A 207 -36.04 24.40 -13.44
CA ILE A 207 -34.95 25.20 -14.05
C ILE A 207 -35.03 25.13 -15.58
N ARG A 208 -35.25 23.94 -16.15
CA ARG A 208 -35.38 23.78 -17.61
C ARG A 208 -36.62 24.48 -18.17
N LEU A 209 -37.73 24.50 -17.45
CA LEU A 209 -38.94 25.23 -17.86
C LEU A 209 -38.69 26.74 -17.87
N LYS A 210 -38.16 27.29 -16.78
CA LYS A 210 -37.77 28.72 -16.69
C LYS A 210 -36.77 29.12 -17.77
N GLY A 211 -35.80 28.25 -18.05
CA GLY A 211 -34.83 28.46 -19.14
C GLY A 211 -35.50 28.55 -20.51
N LYS A 212 -36.46 27.66 -20.81
CA LYS A 212 -37.23 27.70 -22.07
C LYS A 212 -38.13 28.94 -22.17
N GLU A 213 -38.69 29.41 -21.06
CA GLU A 213 -39.49 30.64 -21.03
C GLU A 213 -38.62 31.87 -21.33
N LYS A 214 -37.47 32.00 -20.64
CA LYS A 214 -36.47 33.05 -20.93
C LYS A 214 -35.98 33.01 -22.38
N GLU A 215 -35.71 31.82 -22.94
CA GLU A 215 -35.32 31.68 -24.35
C GLU A 215 -36.40 32.19 -25.31
N LYS A 216 -37.69 31.90 -25.02
CA LYS A 216 -38.82 32.42 -25.81
C LYS A 216 -38.94 33.95 -25.70
N GLU A 217 -38.80 34.51 -24.50
CA GLU A 217 -38.83 35.97 -24.29
C GLU A 217 -37.69 36.68 -25.01
N ILE A 218 -36.47 36.14 -24.91
CA ILE A 218 -35.30 36.65 -25.62
C ILE A 218 -35.57 36.59 -27.13
N THR A 219 -36.02 35.46 -27.65
CA THR A 219 -36.31 35.32 -29.09
C THR A 219 -37.40 36.29 -29.56
N ALA A 220 -38.45 36.52 -28.75
CA ALA A 220 -39.52 37.48 -29.04
C ALA A 220 -39.04 38.95 -29.02
N LYS A 221 -38.08 39.31 -28.16
CA LYS A 221 -37.50 40.67 -28.12
C LYS A 221 -36.71 41.03 -29.39
N PHE A 222 -36.25 40.02 -30.13
CA PHE A 222 -35.48 40.21 -31.37
C PHE A 222 -36.26 39.81 -32.63
N SER A 223 -37.52 39.34 -32.51
CA SER A 223 -38.37 39.04 -33.67
C SER A 223 -38.76 40.35 -34.38
N GLY A 224 -38.34 40.51 -35.64
CA GLY A 224 -38.64 41.69 -36.47
C GLY A 224 -37.46 42.65 -36.72
N LYS A 225 -36.28 42.41 -36.12
CA LYS A 225 -35.06 43.22 -36.37
C LYS A 225 -34.15 42.56 -37.42
N ALA A 226 -34.13 43.08 -38.65
CA ALA A 226 -33.40 42.51 -39.79
C ALA A 226 -31.97 43.07 -39.98
N VAL A 227 -31.17 43.17 -38.91
CA VAL A 227 -29.80 43.72 -38.95
C VAL A 227 -28.80 42.66 -38.44
N SER A 228 -27.63 42.55 -39.10
CA SER A 228 -26.52 41.64 -38.72
C SER A 228 -26.19 41.71 -37.22
N ASP A 229 -26.14 42.92 -36.66
CA ASP A 229 -25.82 43.18 -35.24
C ASP A 229 -26.91 42.67 -34.28
N ALA A 230 -28.18 42.73 -34.67
CA ALA A 230 -29.28 42.21 -33.85
C ALA A 230 -29.25 40.67 -33.74
N LYS A 231 -28.74 40.00 -34.78
CA LYS A 231 -28.55 38.54 -34.79
C LYS A 231 -27.40 38.11 -33.88
N ALA A 232 -26.31 38.87 -33.86
CA ALA A 232 -25.19 38.65 -32.95
C ALA A 232 -25.60 38.86 -31.47
N GLN A 233 -26.30 39.97 -31.17
CA GLN A 233 -26.81 40.25 -29.83
C GLN A 233 -27.81 39.20 -29.32
N LEU A 234 -28.67 38.66 -30.20
CA LEU A 234 -29.56 37.55 -29.88
C LEU A 234 -28.76 36.28 -29.52
N GLN A 235 -27.72 35.95 -30.28
CA GLN A 235 -26.89 34.78 -30.00
C GLN A 235 -26.13 34.90 -28.67
N ASP A 236 -25.61 36.09 -28.35
CA ASP A 236 -24.96 36.35 -27.07
C ASP A 236 -25.93 36.22 -25.90
N ALA A 237 -27.12 36.83 -26.00
CA ALA A 237 -28.16 36.73 -24.98
C ALA A 237 -28.62 35.27 -24.74
N LEU A 238 -28.81 34.49 -25.81
CA LEU A 238 -29.14 33.05 -25.71
C LEU A 238 -27.98 32.23 -25.14
N THR A 239 -26.73 32.63 -25.38
CA THR A 239 -25.56 31.96 -24.82
C THR A 239 -25.44 32.20 -23.32
N VAL A 240 -25.66 33.44 -22.87
CA VAL A 240 -25.72 33.78 -21.44
C VAL A 240 -26.83 33.00 -20.73
N CYS A 241 -28.05 33.00 -21.30
CA CYS A 241 -29.18 32.25 -20.74
C CYS A 241 -28.87 30.75 -20.62
N ARG A 242 -28.25 30.14 -21.64
CA ARG A 242 -27.84 28.73 -21.58
C ARG A 242 -26.74 28.47 -20.55
N TYR A 243 -25.84 29.43 -20.32
CA TYR A 243 -24.83 29.35 -19.27
C TYR A 243 -25.45 29.43 -17.87
N GLU A 244 -26.38 30.36 -17.63
CA GLU A 244 -27.12 30.47 -16.35
C GLU A 244 -27.83 29.15 -16.01
N VAL A 245 -28.60 28.61 -16.95
CA VAL A 245 -29.31 27.32 -16.78
C VAL A 245 -28.34 26.18 -16.48
N LYS A 246 -27.18 26.13 -17.16
CA LYS A 246 -26.15 25.13 -16.87
C LYS A 246 -25.55 25.29 -15.46
N SER A 247 -25.34 26.53 -15.01
CA SER A 247 -24.82 26.83 -13.68
C SER A 247 -25.81 26.40 -12.59
N GLU A 248 -27.09 26.75 -12.71
CA GLU A 248 -28.11 26.35 -11.73
C GLU A 248 -28.29 24.83 -11.65
N ILE A 249 -28.24 24.14 -12.80
CA ILE A 249 -28.26 22.66 -12.84
C ILE A 249 -27.01 22.08 -12.16
N PHE A 250 -25.85 22.73 -12.32
CA PHE A 250 -24.61 22.31 -11.65
C PHE A 250 -24.72 22.47 -10.13
N ASP A 251 -25.27 23.58 -9.63
CA ASP A 251 -25.49 23.82 -8.20
C ASP A 251 -26.48 22.81 -7.61
N ALA A 252 -27.60 22.57 -8.28
CA ALA A 252 -28.57 21.55 -7.88
C ALA A 252 -27.93 20.15 -7.81
N LYS A 253 -27.04 19.82 -8.76
CA LYS A 253 -26.29 18.56 -8.77
C LYS A 253 -25.28 18.49 -7.62
N SER A 254 -24.60 19.60 -7.31
CA SER A 254 -23.67 19.69 -6.18
C SER A 254 -24.39 19.43 -4.85
N ASN A 255 -25.55 20.07 -4.66
CA ASN A 255 -26.40 19.87 -3.48
C ASN A 255 -26.90 18.43 -3.33
N LEU A 256 -27.37 17.81 -4.42
CA LEU A 256 -27.73 16.40 -4.41
C LEU A 256 -26.53 15.52 -4.00
N GLN A 257 -25.36 15.81 -4.55
CA GLN A 257 -24.16 15.04 -4.26
C GLN A 257 -23.73 15.18 -2.79
N ALA A 258 -23.86 16.37 -2.20
CA ALA A 258 -23.64 16.60 -0.77
C ALA A 258 -24.61 15.78 0.09
N SER A 259 -25.91 15.82 -0.21
CA SER A 259 -26.93 15.04 0.53
C SER A 259 -26.71 13.53 0.42
N VAL A 260 -26.35 13.03 -0.76
CA VAL A 260 -26.02 11.60 -0.97
C VAL A 260 -24.76 11.20 -0.18
N ASN A 261 -23.74 12.05 -0.15
CA ASN A 261 -22.51 11.77 0.59
C ASN A 261 -22.77 11.78 2.10
N HIS A 262 -23.52 12.75 2.60
CA HIS A 262 -23.96 12.80 4.00
C HIS A 262 -24.72 11.52 4.39
N GLY A 263 -25.72 11.10 3.60
CA GLY A 263 -26.45 9.87 3.88
C GLY A 263 -25.58 8.60 3.83
N LYS A 264 -24.55 8.54 2.98
CA LYS A 264 -23.57 7.44 2.98
C LYS A 264 -22.73 7.43 4.26
N GLU A 265 -22.29 8.59 4.72
CA GLU A 265 -21.49 8.75 5.93
C GLU A 265 -22.29 8.39 7.18
N SER A 266 -23.53 8.89 7.29
CA SER A 266 -24.48 8.53 8.36
C SER A 266 -24.75 7.02 8.43
N ARG A 267 -24.85 6.32 7.29
CA ARG A 267 -24.97 4.85 7.26
C ARG A 267 -23.71 4.12 7.73
N ASN A 268 -22.54 4.73 7.54
CA ASN A 268 -21.27 4.14 7.95
C ASN A 268 -21.03 4.33 9.46
N GLN A 269 -21.42 5.48 10.00
CA GLN A 269 -21.08 5.90 11.35
C GLN A 269 -21.37 4.84 12.44
N PRO A 270 -22.57 4.22 12.50
CA PRO A 270 -22.89 3.22 13.51
C PRO A 270 -21.89 2.06 13.62
N PHE A 271 -21.35 1.60 12.50
CA PHE A 271 -20.39 0.50 12.52
C PHE A 271 -18.96 0.95 12.79
N ILE A 272 -18.61 2.20 12.47
CA ILE A 272 -17.35 2.79 12.96
C ILE A 272 -17.41 2.83 14.48
N ASP A 273 -18.49 3.36 15.04
CA ASP A 273 -18.73 3.46 16.48
C ASP A 273 -18.69 2.08 17.14
N ARG A 274 -19.34 1.08 16.53
CA ARG A 274 -19.27 -0.33 16.97
C ARG A 274 -17.84 -0.84 17.06
N VAL A 275 -17.02 -0.62 16.03
CA VAL A 275 -15.65 -1.13 16.04
C VAL A 275 -14.77 -0.36 17.03
N GLN A 276 -14.96 0.95 17.16
CA GLN A 276 -14.27 1.76 18.16
C GLN A 276 -14.66 1.32 19.58
N LYS A 277 -15.95 1.15 19.85
CA LYS A 277 -16.45 0.64 21.14
C LYS A 277 -15.91 -0.75 21.42
N ASN A 278 -15.94 -1.68 20.46
CA ASN A 278 -15.35 -3.01 20.61
C ASN A 278 -13.83 -2.97 20.92
N ARG A 279 -13.09 -2.02 20.34
CA ARG A 279 -11.66 -1.82 20.66
C ARG A 279 -11.48 -1.31 22.09
N SER A 280 -12.28 -0.34 22.53
CA SER A 280 -12.25 0.17 23.91
C SER A 280 -12.55 -0.94 24.93
N LEU A 281 -13.60 -1.73 24.67
CA LEU A 281 -13.98 -2.88 25.49
C LEU A 281 -12.87 -3.95 25.53
N ARG A 282 -12.03 -4.06 24.51
CA ARG A 282 -10.89 -5.00 24.49
C ARG A 282 -9.56 -4.35 24.91
N ASN A 283 -9.62 -3.20 25.57
CA ASN A 283 -8.45 -2.45 26.02
C ASN A 283 -7.46 -2.14 24.88
N GLY A 284 -7.98 -1.61 23.77
CA GLY A 284 -7.22 -1.22 22.59
C GLY A 284 -6.83 -2.38 21.67
N LYS A 285 -7.10 -3.65 22.03
CA LYS A 285 -6.79 -4.79 21.17
C LYS A 285 -7.71 -4.82 19.95
N THR A 286 -7.11 -4.74 18.76
CA THR A 286 -7.83 -4.83 17.49
C THR A 286 -8.01 -6.27 17.04
N LYS A 287 -9.14 -6.56 16.37
CA LYS A 287 -9.37 -7.84 15.72
C LYS A 287 -9.10 -7.70 14.22
N PHE A 288 -8.25 -8.56 13.68
CA PHE A 288 -7.86 -8.52 12.26
C PHE A 288 -9.07 -8.51 11.31
N SER A 289 -10.08 -9.35 11.59
CA SER A 289 -11.30 -9.42 10.78
C SER A 289 -12.17 -8.15 10.81
N GLU A 290 -12.11 -7.38 11.91
CA GLU A 290 -12.83 -6.09 12.03
C GLU A 290 -12.07 -4.99 11.27
N ASN A 291 -10.74 -4.98 11.36
CA ASN A 291 -9.90 -4.04 10.60
C ASN A 291 -10.03 -4.24 9.08
N ILE A 292 -10.09 -5.49 8.61
CA ILE A 292 -10.32 -5.77 7.19
C ILE A 292 -11.71 -5.25 6.78
N ARG A 293 -12.76 -5.57 7.55
CA ARG A 293 -14.12 -5.12 7.22
C ARG A 293 -14.28 -3.61 7.23
N LEU A 294 -13.66 -2.90 8.19
CA LEU A 294 -13.61 -1.42 8.19
C LEU A 294 -12.99 -0.91 6.89
N ARG A 295 -11.76 -1.34 6.58
CA ARG A 295 -11.06 -0.90 5.35
C ARG A 295 -11.86 -1.21 4.09
N PHE A 296 -12.48 -2.39 4.02
CA PHE A 296 -13.27 -2.79 2.87
C PHE A 296 -14.55 -1.95 2.73
N ARG A 297 -15.25 -1.68 3.83
CA ARG A 297 -16.49 -0.88 3.82
C ARG A 297 -16.19 0.59 3.50
N ASP A 298 -15.15 1.15 4.10
CA ASP A 298 -14.69 2.52 3.81
C ASP A 298 -14.25 2.66 2.35
N TYR A 299 -13.56 1.66 1.80
CA TYR A 299 -13.17 1.62 0.39
C TYR A 299 -14.40 1.60 -0.53
N TRP A 300 -15.35 0.69 -0.27
CA TRP A 300 -16.55 0.54 -1.10
C TRP A 300 -17.45 1.78 -1.10
N GLN A 301 -17.59 2.45 0.04
CA GLN A 301 -18.42 3.65 0.13
C GLN A 301 -17.80 4.86 -0.56
N ASN A 302 -16.48 5.01 -0.43
CA ASN A 302 -15.72 6.08 -1.07
C ASN A 302 -15.36 5.77 -2.52
N PHE A 303 -15.71 4.58 -3.01
CA PHE A 303 -15.45 4.17 -4.38
C PHE A 303 -16.23 5.05 -5.35
N THR A 304 -15.53 5.54 -6.35
CA THR A 304 -16.11 6.26 -7.48
C THR A 304 -15.30 5.86 -8.70
N ILE A 305 -15.95 5.57 -9.82
CA ILE A 305 -15.26 5.15 -11.05
C ILE A 305 -14.19 6.18 -11.44
N SER A 306 -14.49 7.47 -11.36
CA SER A 306 -13.50 8.54 -11.61
C SER A 306 -12.33 8.50 -10.64
N LYS A 307 -12.55 8.26 -9.34
CA LYS A 307 -11.46 8.13 -8.35
C LYS A 307 -10.64 6.86 -8.61
N PHE A 308 -11.28 5.76 -9.00
CA PHE A 308 -10.63 4.49 -9.32
C PHE A 308 -9.78 4.59 -10.59
N LEU A 309 -10.33 5.14 -11.67
CA LEU A 309 -9.61 5.37 -12.93
C LEU A 309 -8.49 6.39 -12.75
N LEU A 310 -8.66 7.44 -11.95
CA LEU A 310 -7.54 8.36 -11.66
C LEU A 310 -6.49 7.72 -10.75
N ALA A 311 -6.88 6.83 -9.83
CA ALA A 311 -5.94 6.15 -8.94
C ALA A 311 -5.15 5.04 -9.64
N ASN A 312 -5.79 4.31 -10.56
CA ASN A 312 -5.27 3.08 -11.18
C ASN A 312 -5.20 3.14 -12.72
N GLY A 313 -5.49 4.29 -13.33
CA GLY A 313 -5.64 4.43 -14.78
C GLY A 313 -4.39 4.03 -15.56
N LEU A 314 -3.21 4.33 -15.02
CA LEU A 314 -1.95 3.92 -15.62
C LEU A 314 -1.80 2.40 -15.64
N TYR A 315 -2.07 1.72 -14.52
CA TYR A 315 -2.05 0.26 -14.45
C TYR A 315 -3.08 -0.38 -15.39
N LEU A 316 -4.27 0.22 -15.52
CA LEU A 316 -5.29 -0.25 -16.46
C LEU A 316 -4.84 -0.09 -17.92
N ALA A 317 -4.25 1.05 -18.28
CA ALA A 317 -3.72 1.27 -19.63
C ALA A 317 -2.61 0.28 -19.98
N ILE A 318 -1.74 -0.01 -19.01
CA ILE A 318 -0.68 -1.03 -19.13
C ILE A 318 -1.27 -2.42 -19.30
N ILE A 319 -2.28 -2.79 -18.51
CA ILE A 319 -2.96 -4.09 -18.63
C ILE A 319 -3.62 -4.23 -20.00
N VAL A 320 -4.32 -3.20 -20.47
CA VAL A 320 -4.91 -3.19 -21.81
C VAL A 320 -3.83 -3.35 -22.88
N PHE A 321 -2.70 -2.67 -22.75
CA PHE A 321 -1.57 -2.84 -23.67
C PHE A 321 -1.05 -4.28 -23.68
N PHE A 322 -0.84 -4.89 -22.50
CA PHE A 322 -0.43 -6.30 -22.43
C PHE A 322 -1.45 -7.22 -23.09
N ILE A 323 -2.75 -7.01 -22.86
CA ILE A 323 -3.82 -7.79 -23.51
C ILE A 323 -3.73 -7.66 -25.04
N VAL A 324 -3.56 -6.44 -25.54
CA VAL A 324 -3.39 -6.20 -26.98
C VAL A 324 -2.14 -6.92 -27.52
N CYS A 325 -1.00 -6.86 -26.83
CA CYS A 325 0.20 -7.57 -27.23
C CYS A 325 0.03 -9.09 -27.23
N ILE A 326 -0.71 -9.67 -26.27
CA ILE A 326 -1.00 -11.11 -26.24
C ILE A 326 -1.84 -11.52 -27.45
N ILE A 327 -2.87 -10.74 -27.76
CA ILE A 327 -3.75 -11.00 -28.90
C ILE A 327 -2.95 -10.90 -30.19
N LEU A 328 -2.17 -9.81 -30.37
CA LEU A 328 -1.34 -9.62 -31.55
C LEU A 328 -0.28 -10.71 -31.69
N ALA A 329 0.39 -11.11 -30.61
CA ALA A 329 1.40 -12.18 -30.65
C ALA A 329 0.81 -13.53 -31.09
N SER A 330 -0.44 -13.80 -30.67
CA SER A 330 -1.18 -15.00 -31.05
C SER A 330 -1.61 -14.96 -32.52
N VAL A 331 -1.97 -13.78 -33.02
CA VAL A 331 -2.39 -13.57 -34.42
C VAL A 331 -1.19 -13.52 -35.39
N SER A 332 -0.06 -12.96 -34.96
CA SER A 332 1.16 -12.80 -35.78
C SER A 332 2.01 -14.07 -35.89
N GLY A 333 1.59 -15.19 -35.29
CA GLY A 333 2.32 -16.46 -35.34
C GLY A 333 3.60 -16.47 -34.49
N SER A 334 3.85 -15.44 -33.67
CA SER A 334 5.04 -15.28 -32.83
C SER A 334 5.08 -16.27 -31.64
N GLY A 335 3.99 -17.00 -31.40
CA GLY A 335 3.84 -17.95 -30.31
C GLY A 335 3.27 -17.33 -29.04
N ASN A 336 3.32 -18.07 -27.93
CA ASN A 336 2.73 -17.62 -26.67
C ASN A 336 3.69 -16.71 -25.88
N LEU A 337 3.34 -15.43 -25.79
CA LEU A 337 4.04 -14.45 -24.96
C LEU A 337 4.08 -14.85 -23.47
N PHE A 338 3.03 -15.52 -22.98
CA PHE A 338 2.91 -16.03 -21.60
C PHE A 338 3.53 -17.41 -21.40
N SER A 339 4.56 -17.75 -22.18
CA SER A 339 5.36 -18.95 -21.90
C SER A 339 6.31 -18.72 -20.72
N LEU A 340 6.60 -19.78 -19.96
CA LEU A 340 7.53 -19.70 -18.83
C LEU A 340 8.93 -19.20 -19.25
N PRO A 341 9.52 -19.63 -20.39
CA PRO A 341 10.78 -19.08 -20.88
C PRO A 341 10.72 -17.57 -21.12
N ASN A 342 9.65 -17.05 -21.73
CA ASN A 342 9.46 -15.62 -21.98
C ASN A 342 9.35 -14.82 -20.67
N ILE A 343 8.57 -15.33 -19.71
CA ILE A 343 8.44 -14.70 -18.38
C ILE A 343 9.80 -14.65 -17.67
N LEU A 344 10.57 -15.73 -17.71
CA LEU A 344 11.89 -15.78 -17.09
C LEU A 344 12.89 -14.84 -17.79
N THR A 345 12.83 -14.70 -19.12
CA THR A 345 13.62 -13.70 -19.85
C THR A 345 13.22 -12.27 -19.48
N ILE A 346 11.93 -11.97 -19.34
CA ILE A 346 11.45 -10.66 -18.86
C ILE A 346 12.01 -10.37 -17.46
N LEU A 347 11.94 -11.35 -16.55
CA LEU A 347 12.46 -11.22 -15.20
C LEU A 347 13.99 -11.05 -15.17
N GLU A 348 14.72 -11.78 -16.01
CA GLU A 348 16.16 -11.64 -16.17
C GLU A 348 16.55 -10.22 -16.61
N GLN A 349 15.89 -9.70 -17.65
CA GLN A 349 16.13 -8.33 -18.12
C GLN A 349 15.71 -7.28 -17.07
N SER A 350 14.62 -7.54 -16.35
CA SER A 350 14.12 -6.66 -15.29
C SER A 350 15.08 -6.62 -14.10
N SER A 351 15.78 -7.72 -13.84
CA SER A 351 16.67 -7.86 -12.67
C SER A 351 17.83 -6.86 -12.71
N VAL A 352 18.48 -6.70 -13.87
CA VAL A 352 19.57 -5.73 -14.01
C VAL A 352 19.03 -4.29 -14.00
N ARG A 353 17.91 -4.05 -14.69
CA ARG A 353 17.23 -2.74 -14.71
C ARG A 353 16.73 -2.29 -13.33
N MET A 354 16.51 -3.24 -12.42
CA MET A 354 16.10 -2.97 -11.05
C MET A 354 17.12 -2.11 -10.31
N PHE A 355 18.41 -2.35 -10.51
CA PHE A 355 19.48 -1.57 -9.87
C PHE A 355 19.40 -0.10 -10.27
N TYR A 356 19.22 0.18 -11.56
CA TYR A 356 19.12 1.54 -12.09
C TYR A 356 17.89 2.25 -11.52
N ALA A 357 16.75 1.58 -11.50
CA ALA A 357 15.53 2.12 -10.94
C ALA A 357 15.64 2.39 -9.43
N LEU A 358 16.25 1.49 -8.65
CA LEU A 358 16.44 1.70 -7.20
C LEU A 358 17.33 2.89 -6.90
N GLY A 359 18.38 3.13 -7.72
CA GLY A 359 19.22 4.32 -7.60
C GLY A 359 18.45 5.60 -7.94
N VAL A 360 17.82 5.64 -9.12
CA VAL A 360 17.05 6.81 -9.60
C VAL A 360 15.85 7.11 -8.69
N ALA A 361 15.18 6.09 -8.15
CA ALA A 361 14.03 6.23 -7.28
C ALA A 361 14.30 7.15 -6.08
N GLY A 362 15.50 7.09 -5.51
CA GLY A 362 15.88 7.96 -4.39
C GLY A 362 16.00 9.43 -4.82
N LEU A 363 16.52 9.68 -6.03
CA LEU A 363 16.67 11.01 -6.58
C LEU A 363 15.32 11.62 -6.98
N ILE A 364 14.43 10.84 -7.60
CA ILE A 364 13.06 11.27 -7.90
C ILE A 364 12.30 11.59 -6.60
N LEU A 365 12.51 10.83 -5.53
CA LEU A 365 11.88 11.12 -4.24
C LEU A 365 12.30 12.50 -3.69
N LEU A 366 13.48 12.99 -4.01
CA LEU A 366 13.95 14.35 -3.69
C LEU A 366 13.51 15.42 -4.70
N ALA A 367 12.57 15.12 -5.60
CA ALA A 367 12.22 15.95 -6.75
C ALA A 367 13.41 16.25 -7.69
N GLY A 368 14.39 15.34 -7.73
CA GLY A 368 15.52 15.39 -8.65
C GLY A 368 15.46 14.33 -9.74
N THR A 369 16.42 14.37 -10.66
CA THR A 369 16.52 13.45 -11.79
C THR A 369 17.97 13.09 -12.04
N ASP A 370 18.23 11.91 -12.59
CA ASP A 370 19.56 11.51 -13.04
C ASP A 370 19.54 10.94 -14.46
N LEU A 371 20.05 11.74 -15.39
CA LEU A 371 20.21 11.35 -16.80
C LEU A 371 21.55 10.64 -17.06
N SER A 372 22.50 10.68 -16.12
CA SER A 372 23.83 10.10 -16.30
C SER A 372 23.88 8.58 -16.15
N VAL A 373 22.81 7.97 -15.62
CA VAL A 373 22.66 6.53 -15.39
C VAL A 373 23.07 5.68 -16.57
N GLY A 374 22.53 5.92 -17.77
CA GLY A 374 22.80 5.08 -18.93
C GLY A 374 24.29 5.04 -19.27
N ARG A 375 24.98 6.17 -19.15
CA ARG A 375 26.42 6.26 -19.43
C ARG A 375 27.29 5.74 -18.29
N MET A 376 26.85 5.86 -17.03
CA MET A 376 27.49 5.18 -15.90
C MET A 376 27.42 3.66 -16.03
N VAL A 377 26.28 3.15 -16.52
CA VAL A 377 26.11 1.72 -16.82
C VAL A 377 27.05 1.28 -17.93
N ALA A 378 27.15 2.07 -19.01
CA ALA A 378 28.12 1.85 -20.07
C ALA A 378 29.56 1.77 -19.52
N LEU A 379 29.93 2.72 -18.66
CA LEU A 379 31.25 2.82 -18.06
C LEU A 379 31.60 1.59 -17.22
N GLY A 380 30.72 1.24 -16.28
CA GLY A 380 30.94 0.07 -15.43
C GLY A 380 30.92 -1.24 -16.21
N ALA A 381 30.07 -1.37 -17.23
CA ALA A 381 29.98 -2.58 -18.04
C ALA A 381 31.22 -2.77 -18.93
N VAL A 382 31.72 -1.70 -19.56
CA VAL A 382 32.96 -1.71 -20.37
C VAL A 382 34.16 -2.11 -19.51
N LEU A 383 34.30 -1.52 -18.32
CA LEU A 383 35.40 -1.85 -17.42
C LEU A 383 35.30 -3.26 -16.86
N THR A 384 34.08 -3.71 -16.54
CA THR A 384 33.83 -5.09 -16.12
C THR A 384 34.20 -6.08 -17.23
N GLY A 385 33.77 -5.80 -18.47
CA GLY A 385 34.15 -6.60 -19.63
C GLY A 385 35.65 -6.67 -19.85
N LEU A 386 36.36 -5.53 -19.70
CA LEU A 386 37.80 -5.44 -19.91
C LEU A 386 38.59 -6.23 -18.85
N ILE A 387 38.16 -6.18 -17.58
CA ILE A 387 38.82 -6.93 -16.50
C ILE A 387 38.52 -8.44 -16.59
N LEU A 388 37.33 -8.82 -17.06
CA LEU A 388 36.86 -10.20 -17.12
C LEU A 388 37.03 -10.86 -18.50
N HIS A 389 37.67 -10.19 -19.45
CA HIS A 389 37.98 -10.75 -20.77
C HIS A 389 38.96 -11.93 -20.65
N PRO A 390 38.79 -13.02 -21.43
CA PRO A 390 39.77 -14.09 -21.49
C PRO A 390 40.94 -13.68 -22.40
N GLY A 391 42.14 -13.63 -21.84
CA GLY A 391 43.37 -13.28 -22.55
C GLY A 391 43.59 -11.78 -22.70
N THR A 392 44.40 -11.43 -23.70
CA THR A 392 44.80 -10.05 -24.00
C THR A 392 43.65 -9.27 -24.62
N ASN A 393 43.25 -8.16 -23.98
CA ASN A 393 42.14 -7.32 -24.46
C ASN A 393 42.44 -6.67 -25.81
N ILE A 394 41.45 -6.70 -26.72
CA ILE A 394 41.52 -5.97 -28.00
C ILE A 394 41.34 -4.45 -27.78
N VAL A 395 40.62 -4.06 -26.72
CA VAL A 395 40.37 -2.67 -26.39
C VAL A 395 41.55 -2.08 -25.60
N THR A 396 42.15 -1.02 -26.14
CA THR A 396 43.07 -0.16 -25.39
C THR A 396 42.26 0.96 -24.76
N LEU A 397 42.45 1.21 -23.46
CA LEU A 397 41.75 2.28 -22.73
C LEU A 397 42.65 3.52 -22.74
N PHE A 398 42.20 4.62 -23.35
CA PHE A 398 43.00 5.84 -23.55
C PHE A 398 44.33 5.59 -24.28
N LYS A 399 44.32 4.68 -25.27
CA LYS A 399 45.53 4.20 -25.98
C LYS A 399 46.58 3.56 -25.08
N MET A 400 46.21 3.23 -23.83
CA MET A 400 47.01 2.41 -22.93
C MET A 400 46.48 0.97 -22.98
N GLY A 401 47.38 0.01 -23.10
CA GLY A 401 47.06 -1.41 -23.30
C GLY A 401 47.73 -1.97 -24.57
N PRO A 402 47.53 -3.26 -24.89
CA PRO A 402 46.44 -4.11 -24.41
C PRO A 402 46.66 -4.65 -22.99
N TRP A 403 45.57 -4.77 -22.23
CA TRP A 403 45.60 -5.23 -20.84
C TRP A 403 45.28 -6.73 -20.78
N ASP A 404 46.01 -7.48 -19.98
CA ASP A 404 45.69 -8.89 -19.69
C ASP A 404 45.59 -9.10 -18.18
N PHE A 405 44.38 -9.43 -17.72
CA PHE A 405 44.09 -9.72 -16.32
C PHE A 405 43.91 -11.21 -16.04
N SER A 406 44.17 -12.08 -17.04
CA SER A 406 43.91 -13.52 -16.95
C SER A 406 44.82 -14.25 -15.96
N THR A 407 45.98 -13.66 -15.66
CA THR A 407 46.93 -14.18 -14.67
C THR A 407 46.44 -14.02 -13.22
N ILE A 408 45.44 -13.18 -12.97
CA ILE A 408 44.89 -12.94 -11.65
C ILE A 408 43.83 -14.01 -11.32
N PRO A 409 43.76 -14.53 -10.09
CA PRO A 409 42.73 -15.49 -9.70
C PRO A 409 41.31 -14.97 -9.97
N MET A 410 40.42 -15.86 -10.46
CA MET A 410 39.05 -15.53 -10.88
C MET A 410 38.25 -14.72 -9.84
N VAL A 411 38.30 -15.11 -8.56
CA VAL A 411 37.59 -14.42 -7.47
C VAL A 411 38.09 -12.99 -7.29
N VAL A 412 39.41 -12.79 -7.39
CA VAL A 412 40.02 -11.46 -7.25
C VAL A 412 39.65 -10.58 -8.45
N ARG A 413 39.64 -11.13 -9.67
CA ARG A 413 39.19 -10.39 -10.87
C ARG A 413 37.74 -9.93 -10.77
N VAL A 414 36.85 -10.81 -10.30
CA VAL A 414 35.43 -10.50 -10.10
C VAL A 414 35.24 -9.40 -9.07
N LEU A 415 35.89 -9.50 -7.91
CA LEU A 415 35.81 -8.49 -6.85
C LEU A 415 36.41 -7.16 -7.30
N MET A 416 37.53 -7.19 -8.03
CA MET A 416 38.16 -6.01 -8.61
C MET A 416 37.24 -5.31 -9.62
N ALA A 417 36.66 -6.06 -10.56
CA ALA A 417 35.74 -5.53 -11.56
C ALA A 417 34.52 -4.86 -10.90
N MET A 418 33.90 -5.54 -9.94
CA MET A 418 32.77 -5.01 -9.19
C MET A 418 33.15 -3.75 -8.40
N SER A 419 34.29 -3.77 -7.70
CA SER A 419 34.74 -2.64 -6.87
C SER A 419 35.06 -1.42 -7.72
N ILE A 420 35.77 -1.59 -8.84
CA ILE A 420 36.11 -0.48 -9.76
C ILE A 420 34.84 0.11 -10.38
N SER A 421 33.91 -0.75 -10.83
CA SER A 421 32.62 -0.30 -11.36
C SER A 421 31.86 0.55 -10.34
N VAL A 422 31.73 0.07 -9.10
CA VAL A 422 31.04 0.80 -8.01
C VAL A 422 31.75 2.11 -7.68
N VAL A 423 33.06 2.09 -7.50
CA VAL A 423 33.83 3.30 -7.13
C VAL A 423 33.70 4.39 -8.19
N LEU A 424 33.82 4.04 -9.46
CA LEU A 424 33.70 5.02 -10.55
C LEU A 424 32.28 5.56 -10.69
N CYS A 425 31.26 4.71 -10.62
CA CYS A 425 29.87 5.18 -10.65
C CYS A 425 29.54 6.07 -9.45
N VAL A 426 30.03 5.74 -8.25
CA VAL A 426 29.90 6.61 -7.07
C VAL A 426 30.63 7.92 -7.27
N LEU A 427 31.84 7.92 -7.82
CA LEU A 427 32.61 9.14 -8.06
C LEU A 427 31.87 10.09 -9.00
N PHE A 428 31.40 9.61 -10.15
CA PHE A 428 30.67 10.45 -11.10
C PHE A 428 29.27 10.85 -10.59
N SER A 429 28.57 9.98 -9.86
CA SER A 429 27.26 10.32 -9.31
C SER A 429 27.39 11.34 -8.18
N THR A 430 28.42 11.20 -7.33
CA THR A 430 28.76 12.19 -6.30
C THR A 430 29.19 13.51 -6.92
N PHE A 431 29.96 13.49 -8.02
CA PHE A 431 30.31 14.68 -8.78
C PHE A 431 29.05 15.47 -9.16
N ALA A 432 28.06 14.83 -9.80
CA ALA A 432 26.77 15.46 -10.10
C ALA A 432 26.02 15.93 -8.83
N GLY A 433 26.06 15.12 -7.78
CA GLY A 433 25.44 15.42 -6.50
C GLY A 433 26.04 16.64 -5.79
N VAL A 434 27.34 16.90 -5.93
CA VAL A 434 28.00 18.07 -5.32
C VAL A 434 27.51 19.36 -5.96
N PHE A 435 27.43 19.44 -7.29
CA PHE A 435 26.90 20.63 -7.98
C PHE A 435 25.43 20.87 -7.62
N THR A 436 24.63 19.80 -7.61
CA THR A 436 23.22 19.87 -7.25
C THR A 436 23.03 20.33 -5.80
N ALA A 437 23.74 19.71 -4.85
CA ALA A 437 23.54 19.97 -3.43
C ALA A 437 24.19 21.28 -2.97
N ARG A 438 25.39 21.61 -3.46
CA ARG A 438 26.16 22.79 -3.02
C ARG A 438 25.79 24.06 -3.78
N LEU A 439 25.72 23.97 -5.11
CA LEU A 439 25.49 25.13 -5.98
C LEU A 439 24.02 25.36 -6.31
N ARG A 440 23.13 24.48 -5.83
CA ARG A 440 21.67 24.54 -6.08
C ARG A 440 21.31 24.63 -7.57
N ILE A 441 22.16 24.06 -8.43
CA ILE A 441 21.87 23.89 -9.85
C ILE A 441 20.80 22.78 -9.97
N HIS A 442 19.87 22.93 -10.91
CA HIS A 442 18.85 21.91 -11.12
C HIS A 442 19.49 20.54 -11.46
N PRO A 443 19.10 19.43 -10.80
CA PRO A 443 19.72 18.11 -10.96
C PRO A 443 19.82 17.63 -12.40
N PHE A 444 18.82 17.97 -13.22
CA PHE A 444 18.79 17.68 -14.66
C PHE A 444 20.05 18.18 -15.39
N ILE A 445 20.46 19.43 -15.16
CA ILE A 445 21.60 20.04 -15.87
C ILE A 445 22.91 19.39 -15.43
N SER A 446 23.06 19.19 -14.12
CA SER A 446 24.28 18.59 -13.56
C SER A 446 24.49 17.14 -14.03
N THR A 447 23.41 16.35 -14.07
CA THR A 447 23.46 14.96 -14.51
C THR A 447 23.58 14.84 -16.02
N LEU A 448 22.95 15.71 -16.81
CA LEU A 448 23.15 15.80 -18.25
C LEU A 448 24.61 16.12 -18.60
N ALA A 449 25.23 17.09 -17.93
CA ALA A 449 26.65 17.40 -18.12
C ALA A 449 27.55 16.20 -17.78
N THR A 450 27.26 15.51 -16.67
CA THR A 450 27.99 14.31 -16.24
C THR A 450 27.84 13.17 -17.27
N GLN A 451 26.65 13.01 -17.85
CA GLN A 451 26.40 12.05 -18.92
C GLN A 451 27.29 12.30 -20.14
N LEU A 452 27.43 13.57 -20.57
CA LEU A 452 28.27 13.97 -21.70
C LEU A 452 29.76 13.73 -21.42
N ILE A 453 30.23 14.05 -20.21
CA ILE A 453 31.61 13.78 -19.78
C ILE A 453 31.91 12.29 -19.86
N ILE A 454 31.06 11.44 -19.26
CA ILE A 454 31.26 9.99 -19.27
C ILE A 454 31.21 9.45 -20.70
N TYR A 455 30.26 9.92 -21.52
CA TYR A 455 30.14 9.52 -22.92
C TYR A 455 31.41 9.85 -23.72
N GLY A 456 31.91 11.07 -23.60
CA GLY A 456 33.15 11.50 -24.27
C GLY A 456 34.36 10.71 -23.79
N LEU A 457 34.52 10.51 -22.47
CA LEU A 457 35.59 9.70 -21.89
C LEU A 457 35.55 8.26 -22.37
N LEU A 458 34.37 7.66 -22.50
CA LEU A 458 34.22 6.28 -23.00
C LEU A 458 34.56 6.17 -24.48
N PHE A 459 34.00 7.03 -25.33
CA PHE A 459 34.27 6.97 -26.77
C PHE A 459 35.74 7.27 -27.09
N PHE A 460 36.31 8.27 -26.43
CA PHE A 460 37.73 8.58 -26.56
C PHE A 460 38.60 7.45 -25.97
N GLY A 461 38.17 6.89 -24.83
CA GLY A 461 38.86 5.83 -24.13
C GLY A 461 38.93 4.52 -24.93
N THR A 462 37.83 4.08 -25.53
CA THR A 462 37.74 2.78 -26.23
C THR A 462 37.86 2.88 -27.74
N SER A 463 38.03 4.08 -28.31
CA SER A 463 37.95 4.33 -29.77
C SER A 463 36.64 3.83 -30.39
N GLY A 464 35.56 3.72 -29.61
CA GLY A 464 34.29 3.18 -30.03
C GLY A 464 34.25 1.65 -30.20
N THR A 465 35.36 0.94 -29.96
CA THR A 465 35.43 -0.52 -30.09
C THR A 465 34.65 -1.20 -28.96
N PRO A 466 33.75 -2.15 -29.27
CA PRO A 466 33.09 -2.98 -28.26
C PRO A 466 34.12 -3.81 -27.50
N VAL A 467 33.93 -3.92 -26.19
CA VAL A 467 34.70 -4.84 -25.36
C VAL A 467 34.27 -6.26 -25.72
N GLY A 468 35.25 -7.14 -25.92
CA GLY A 468 35.02 -8.54 -26.29
C GLY A 468 34.22 -9.32 -25.26
N SER A 469 33.99 -10.61 -25.51
CA SER A 469 33.22 -11.46 -24.59
C SER A 469 33.92 -11.64 -23.25
N ILE A 470 33.14 -11.75 -22.18
CA ILE A 470 33.59 -12.18 -20.86
C ILE A 470 33.92 -13.68 -20.91
N ASP A 471 34.88 -14.11 -20.09
CA ASP A 471 35.21 -15.52 -19.86
C ASP A 471 33.92 -16.34 -19.60
N SER A 472 33.71 -17.40 -20.38
CA SER A 472 32.49 -18.21 -20.34
C SER A 472 32.25 -18.84 -18.97
N THR A 473 33.30 -19.21 -18.24
CA THR A 473 33.20 -19.79 -16.89
C THR A 473 32.64 -18.76 -15.90
N ILE A 474 33.13 -17.51 -15.98
CA ILE A 474 32.65 -16.42 -15.13
C ILE A 474 31.22 -16.02 -15.53
N LYS A 475 30.97 -15.97 -16.84
CA LYS A 475 29.66 -15.62 -17.39
C LYS A 475 28.59 -16.62 -16.96
N ASP A 476 28.85 -17.90 -17.03
CA ASP A 476 27.91 -18.93 -16.58
C ASP A 476 27.76 -18.96 -15.06
N ALA A 477 28.83 -18.69 -14.30
CA ALA A 477 28.79 -18.64 -12.85
C ALA A 477 27.89 -17.52 -12.30
N LEU A 478 27.98 -16.30 -12.86
CA LEU A 478 27.30 -15.11 -12.33
C LEU A 478 26.10 -14.64 -13.15
N GLY A 479 26.17 -14.76 -14.48
CA GLY A 479 25.12 -14.33 -15.41
C GLY A 479 24.32 -15.46 -16.05
N GLY A 480 24.72 -16.71 -15.86
CA GLY A 480 24.06 -17.88 -16.46
C GLY A 480 22.69 -18.21 -15.85
N ARG A 481 22.11 -19.32 -16.30
CA ARG A 481 20.82 -19.84 -15.81
C ARG A 481 21.04 -21.17 -15.07
N TRP A 482 20.36 -21.37 -13.95
CA TRP A 482 20.31 -22.67 -13.27
C TRP A 482 19.38 -23.60 -14.03
N ILE A 483 19.76 -24.85 -14.22
CA ILE A 483 18.87 -25.88 -14.78
C ILE A 483 18.05 -26.46 -13.63
N LEU A 484 16.73 -26.27 -13.65
CA LEU A 484 15.81 -26.77 -12.63
C LEU A 484 15.18 -28.12 -12.98
N GLY A 485 15.20 -28.51 -14.26
CA GLY A 485 14.64 -29.77 -14.76
C GLY A 485 13.86 -29.60 -16.07
N PHE A 486 13.10 -30.62 -16.46
CA PHE A 486 12.24 -30.60 -17.63
C PHE A 486 10.77 -30.67 -17.22
N VAL A 487 9.93 -29.82 -17.81
CA VAL A 487 8.46 -29.89 -17.68
C VAL A 487 7.87 -29.83 -19.08
N ASN A 488 7.02 -30.79 -19.43
CA ASN A 488 6.41 -30.93 -20.76
C ASN A 488 7.43 -30.98 -21.93
N GLY A 489 8.63 -31.53 -21.70
CA GLY A 489 9.70 -31.60 -22.71
C GLY A 489 10.52 -30.31 -22.85
N GLU A 490 10.17 -29.22 -22.15
CA GLU A 490 10.94 -27.97 -22.15
C GLU A 490 11.85 -27.89 -20.91
N LEU A 491 13.10 -27.49 -21.14
CA LEU A 491 14.10 -27.27 -20.09
C LEU A 491 13.74 -25.99 -19.31
N ILE A 492 13.37 -26.14 -18.04
CA ILE A 492 13.15 -25.00 -17.14
C ILE A 492 14.50 -24.52 -16.63
N THR A 493 14.82 -23.26 -16.94
CA THR A 493 16.05 -22.61 -16.52
C THR A 493 15.79 -21.32 -15.76
N PHE A 494 16.36 -21.15 -14.57
CA PHE A 494 16.16 -19.99 -13.70
C PHE A 494 17.32 -18.99 -13.79
N PRO A 495 17.08 -17.73 -14.20
CA PRO A 495 18.13 -16.73 -14.32
C PRO A 495 18.79 -16.40 -12.98
N LYS A 496 20.13 -16.50 -12.91
CA LYS A 496 20.91 -16.21 -11.69
C LYS A 496 20.78 -14.76 -11.24
N LEU A 497 20.64 -13.84 -12.19
CA LEU A 497 20.57 -12.39 -11.97
C LEU A 497 19.36 -11.93 -11.12
N ILE A 498 18.33 -12.76 -10.97
CA ILE A 498 17.19 -12.46 -10.10
C ILE A 498 17.60 -12.36 -8.62
N ILE A 499 18.57 -13.17 -8.18
CA ILE A 499 19.03 -13.20 -6.78
C ILE A 499 19.69 -11.88 -6.37
N PRO A 500 20.72 -11.37 -7.07
CA PRO A 500 21.33 -10.09 -6.70
C PRO A 500 20.34 -8.92 -6.80
N ALA A 501 19.40 -8.95 -7.75
CA ALA A 501 18.33 -7.96 -7.81
C ALA A 501 17.41 -8.02 -6.58
N ALA A 502 17.00 -9.22 -6.14
CA ALA A 502 16.19 -9.38 -4.93
C ALA A 502 16.92 -8.88 -3.67
N ILE A 503 18.22 -9.17 -3.56
CA ILE A 503 19.07 -8.66 -2.47
C ILE A 503 19.10 -7.13 -2.51
N ALA A 504 19.31 -6.52 -3.68
CA ALA A 504 19.32 -5.07 -3.84
C ALA A 504 17.98 -4.43 -3.43
N VAL A 505 16.85 -5.05 -3.79
CA VAL A 505 15.51 -4.61 -3.37
C VAL A 505 15.35 -4.65 -1.85
N ILE A 506 15.80 -5.73 -1.20
CA ILE A 506 15.73 -5.87 0.27
C ILE A 506 16.60 -4.81 0.95
N VAL A 507 17.82 -4.58 0.46
CA VAL A 507 18.74 -3.57 0.97
C VAL A 507 18.14 -2.17 0.81
N ALA A 508 17.64 -1.83 -0.37
CA ALA A 508 16.97 -0.56 -0.61
C ALA A 508 15.75 -0.40 0.32
N TRP A 509 14.94 -1.45 0.45
CA TRP A 509 13.74 -1.45 1.30
C TRP A 509 14.09 -1.18 2.77
N PHE A 510 15.18 -1.79 3.24
CA PHE A 510 15.69 -1.55 4.59
C PHE A 510 16.16 -0.10 4.75
N ILE A 511 16.93 0.43 3.79
CA ILE A 511 17.41 1.81 3.81
C ILE A 511 16.22 2.78 3.89
N TRP A 512 15.21 2.64 3.03
CA TRP A 512 14.09 3.58 2.98
C TRP A 512 13.16 3.49 4.20
N ASN A 513 12.88 2.28 4.70
CA ASN A 513 11.84 2.10 5.72
C ASN A 513 12.37 2.01 7.15
N LYS A 514 13.63 1.59 7.35
CA LYS A 514 14.18 1.29 8.68
C LYS A 514 15.26 2.27 9.12
N THR A 515 15.88 3.02 8.22
CA THR A 515 16.94 3.97 8.60
C THR A 515 16.44 5.41 8.80
N THR A 516 17.21 6.21 9.53
CA THR A 516 16.99 7.66 9.66
C THR A 516 17.21 8.39 8.35
N PHE A 517 18.13 7.90 7.51
CA PHE A 517 18.38 8.46 6.19
C PHE A 517 17.14 8.38 5.29
N GLY A 518 16.44 7.24 5.26
CA GLY A 518 15.19 7.11 4.52
C GLY A 518 14.12 8.13 4.96
N LYS A 519 13.92 8.31 6.27
CA LYS A 519 12.99 9.32 6.80
C LYS A 519 13.38 10.75 6.40
N ASN A 520 14.67 11.07 6.45
CA ASN A 520 15.17 12.37 6.05
C ASN A 520 14.98 12.62 4.55
N MET A 521 15.12 11.57 3.72
CA MET A 521 14.88 11.64 2.28
C MET A 521 13.42 11.96 1.97
N TYR A 522 12.45 11.32 2.65
CA TYR A 522 11.03 11.68 2.52
C TYR A 522 10.73 13.11 3.01
N ALA A 523 11.36 13.55 4.11
CA ALA A 523 11.16 14.89 4.64
C ALA A 523 11.66 15.98 3.68
N VAL A 524 12.88 15.83 3.17
CA VAL A 524 13.48 16.76 2.20
C VAL A 524 12.70 16.75 0.87
N GLY A 525 12.28 15.58 0.41
CA GLY A 525 11.50 15.46 -0.83
C GLY A 525 10.10 16.05 -0.76
N GLY A 526 9.46 16.07 0.41
CA GLY A 526 8.14 16.67 0.58
C GLY A 526 8.21 18.20 0.71
N ASN A 527 9.15 18.70 1.52
CA ASN A 527 9.39 20.14 1.66
C ASN A 527 10.81 20.37 2.20
N SER A 528 11.70 20.82 1.31
CA SER A 528 13.13 20.97 1.62
C SER A 528 13.39 22.10 2.62
N GLU A 529 12.59 23.17 2.55
CA GLU A 529 12.64 24.34 3.41
C GLU A 529 12.22 23.96 4.83
N ALA A 530 11.09 23.29 4.99
CA ALA A 530 10.60 22.80 6.28
C ALA A 530 11.54 21.76 6.90
N ALA A 531 12.15 20.90 6.08
CA ALA A 531 13.18 19.96 6.54
C ALA A 531 14.42 20.68 7.08
N SER A 532 14.86 21.75 6.40
CA SER A 532 16.01 22.55 6.83
C SER A 532 15.75 23.28 8.16
N VAL A 533 14.55 23.84 8.34
CA VAL A 533 14.10 24.47 9.60
C VAL A 533 14.01 23.45 10.74
N SER A 534 13.68 22.19 10.42
CA SER A 534 13.64 21.07 11.36
C SER A 534 15.02 20.48 11.69
N GLY A 535 16.12 21.12 11.27
CA GLY A 535 17.49 20.69 11.54
C GLY A 535 18.02 19.59 10.63
N ILE A 536 17.32 19.24 9.55
CA ILE A 536 17.77 18.24 8.56
C ILE A 536 18.62 18.97 7.49
N SER A 537 19.88 18.59 7.37
CA SER A 537 20.76 19.14 6.33
C SER A 537 20.37 18.59 4.95
N VAL A 538 19.66 19.42 4.16
CA VAL A 538 19.30 19.12 2.75
C VAL A 538 20.53 18.72 1.94
N PHE A 539 21.63 19.48 2.07
CA PHE A 539 22.91 19.18 1.41
C PHE A 539 23.39 17.74 1.66
N LYS A 540 23.47 17.33 2.93
CA LYS A 540 23.96 15.98 3.30
C LYS A 540 23.01 14.89 2.82
N VAL A 541 21.70 15.14 2.83
CA VAL A 541 20.71 14.17 2.36
C VAL A 541 20.84 13.99 0.84
N THR A 542 20.81 15.08 0.08
CA THR A 542 20.95 15.04 -1.38
C THR A 542 22.23 14.35 -1.82
N LEU A 543 23.38 14.71 -1.21
CA LEU A 543 24.66 14.10 -1.55
C LEU A 543 24.69 12.58 -1.26
N LYS A 544 24.13 12.15 -0.12
CA LYS A 544 24.04 10.73 0.23
C LYS A 544 23.12 9.96 -0.71
N VAL A 545 22.06 10.59 -1.25
CA VAL A 545 21.19 9.95 -2.25
C VAL A 545 21.95 9.72 -3.56
N PHE A 546 22.74 10.69 -4.03
CA PHE A 546 23.61 10.50 -5.20
C PHE A 546 24.65 9.40 -4.97
N ILE A 547 25.32 9.38 -3.80
CA ILE A 547 26.26 8.29 -3.46
C ILE A 547 25.56 6.92 -3.51
N MET A 548 24.39 6.81 -2.88
CA MET A 548 23.58 5.58 -2.90
C MET A 548 23.20 5.18 -4.32
N ALA A 549 22.80 6.15 -5.14
CA ALA A 549 22.47 5.94 -6.54
C ALA A 549 23.66 5.38 -7.33
N GLY A 550 24.85 6.00 -7.19
CA GLY A 550 26.10 5.52 -7.78
C GLY A 550 26.48 4.09 -7.38
N VAL A 551 26.23 3.70 -6.12
CA VAL A 551 26.44 2.29 -5.68
C VAL A 551 25.53 1.33 -6.45
N PHE A 552 24.25 1.65 -6.56
CA PHE A 552 23.32 0.82 -7.33
C PHE A 552 23.66 0.81 -8.82
N TYR A 553 24.06 1.95 -9.41
CA TYR A 553 24.45 2.03 -10.82
C TYR A 553 25.68 1.17 -11.12
N GLY A 554 26.71 1.21 -10.27
CA GLY A 554 27.91 0.40 -10.46
C GLY A 554 27.68 -1.11 -10.29
N LEU A 555 26.82 -1.50 -9.34
CA LEU A 555 26.40 -2.91 -9.20
C LEU A 555 25.57 -3.36 -10.41
N GLY A 556 24.63 -2.54 -10.87
CA GLY A 556 23.85 -2.82 -12.06
C GLY A 556 24.72 -2.92 -13.31
N ALA A 557 25.69 -2.01 -13.48
CA ALA A 557 26.64 -2.00 -14.59
C ALA A 557 27.51 -3.25 -14.63
N PHE A 558 27.96 -3.71 -13.46
CA PHE A 558 28.68 -4.98 -13.33
C PHE A 558 27.82 -6.15 -13.79
N PHE A 559 26.56 -6.24 -13.35
CA PHE A 559 25.65 -7.30 -13.79
C PHE A 559 25.24 -7.21 -15.27
N GLU A 560 25.17 -6.00 -15.83
CA GLU A 560 24.84 -5.76 -17.23
C GLU A 560 25.86 -6.38 -18.19
N ALA A 561 27.14 -6.32 -17.82
CA ALA A 561 28.24 -6.86 -18.63
C ALA A 561 28.10 -8.36 -18.89
N PHE A 562 27.42 -9.12 -18.01
CA PHE A 562 27.21 -10.55 -18.19
C PHE A 562 26.06 -10.88 -19.16
N ARG A 563 25.16 -9.92 -19.42
CA ARG A 563 23.98 -10.12 -20.26
C ARG A 563 24.28 -9.83 -21.73
N ALA A 564 25.02 -8.77 -22.01
CA ALA A 564 25.33 -8.32 -23.37
C ALA A 564 26.80 -7.88 -23.48
N ASN A 565 27.37 -7.96 -24.68
CA ASN A 565 28.70 -7.43 -24.94
C ASN A 565 28.70 -5.91 -24.71
N ALA A 566 29.60 -5.45 -23.85
CA ALA A 566 29.65 -4.05 -23.45
C ALA A 566 30.33 -3.19 -24.52
N SER A 567 29.76 -2.03 -24.80
CA SER A 567 30.37 -1.01 -25.67
C SER A 567 30.07 0.38 -25.11
N ALA A 568 30.67 1.42 -25.68
CA ALA A 568 30.34 2.80 -25.33
C ALA A 568 28.87 3.17 -25.63
N GLY A 569 28.17 2.40 -26.47
CA GLY A 569 26.74 2.53 -26.75
C GLY A 569 25.82 1.82 -25.75
N THR A 570 26.36 0.92 -24.89
CA THR A 570 25.56 0.22 -23.88
C THR A 570 24.86 1.22 -22.96
N GLY A 571 23.62 0.93 -22.57
CA GLY A 571 22.87 1.79 -21.65
C GLY A 571 22.20 3.01 -22.28
N GLN A 572 22.24 3.19 -23.61
CA GLN A 572 21.51 4.28 -24.27
C GLN A 572 20.00 4.21 -23.97
N GLY A 573 19.46 5.30 -23.39
CA GLY A 573 18.05 5.40 -23.03
C GLY A 573 17.66 4.65 -21.75
N TYR A 574 18.59 4.00 -21.05
CA TYR A 574 18.28 3.28 -19.81
C TYR A 574 17.91 4.24 -18.67
N GLU A 575 18.43 5.47 -18.70
CA GLU A 575 18.03 6.55 -17.81
C GLU A 575 16.53 6.86 -17.94
N LEU A 576 16.02 6.97 -19.17
CA LEU A 576 14.61 7.26 -19.43
C LEU A 576 13.74 6.08 -19.03
N ASP A 577 14.16 4.84 -19.35
CA ASP A 577 13.46 3.63 -18.94
C ASP A 577 13.38 3.51 -17.41
N ALA A 578 14.46 3.82 -16.68
CA ALA A 578 14.51 3.76 -15.22
C ALA A 578 13.61 4.82 -14.55
N ILE A 579 13.65 6.05 -15.06
CA ILE A 579 12.78 7.14 -14.61
C ILE A 579 11.31 6.76 -14.86
N ALA A 580 10.98 6.32 -16.07
CA ALA A 580 9.63 5.92 -16.46
C ALA A 580 9.11 4.79 -15.57
N ALA A 581 9.92 3.75 -15.33
CA ALA A 581 9.57 2.64 -14.47
C ALA A 581 9.27 3.10 -13.04
N CYS A 582 10.06 4.01 -12.46
CA CYS A 582 9.83 4.53 -11.11
C CYS A 582 8.50 5.29 -11.01
N VAL A 583 8.18 6.09 -12.03
CA VAL A 583 6.99 6.93 -12.07
C VAL A 583 5.73 6.10 -12.30
N VAL A 584 5.81 5.13 -13.22
CA VAL A 584 4.78 4.10 -13.40
C VAL A 584 4.55 3.32 -12.11
N GLY A 585 5.64 3.03 -11.38
CA GLY A 585 5.62 2.44 -10.05
C GLY A 585 4.98 3.31 -8.95
N GLY A 586 4.64 4.57 -9.24
CA GLY A 586 3.98 5.48 -8.32
C GLY A 586 4.93 6.27 -7.40
N ILE A 587 6.19 6.45 -7.80
CA ILE A 587 7.07 7.46 -7.21
C ILE A 587 6.79 8.79 -7.92
N SER A 588 6.43 9.82 -7.15
CA SER A 588 6.03 11.10 -7.74
C SER A 588 7.22 11.96 -8.13
N PHE A 589 7.14 12.60 -9.30
CA PHE A 589 8.14 13.58 -9.75
C PHE A 589 8.21 14.82 -8.86
N ASN A 590 7.13 15.15 -8.16
CA ASN A 590 7.09 16.30 -7.26
C ASN A 590 7.77 16.03 -5.90
N GLY A 591 8.30 14.81 -5.69
CA GLY A 591 9.02 14.44 -4.48
C GLY A 591 8.13 14.03 -3.31
N GLY A 592 8.76 13.47 -2.27
CA GLY A 592 8.14 13.16 -0.97
C GLY A 592 7.14 11.99 -0.95
N ILE A 593 6.78 11.43 -2.12
CA ILE A 593 5.80 10.35 -2.25
C ILE A 593 6.39 9.23 -3.13
N GLY A 594 6.51 8.03 -2.58
CA GLY A 594 6.96 6.87 -3.33
C GLY A 594 7.19 5.64 -2.46
N LYS A 595 7.28 4.45 -3.05
CA LYS A 595 7.62 3.20 -2.37
C LYS A 595 8.48 2.33 -3.28
N ILE A 596 9.44 1.61 -2.69
CA ILE A 596 10.30 0.67 -3.43
C ILE A 596 9.50 -0.45 -4.08
N GLY A 597 8.50 -1.02 -3.40
CA GLY A 597 7.63 -2.03 -4.01
C GLY A 597 6.92 -1.53 -5.26
N GLY A 598 6.63 -0.22 -5.33
CA GLY A 598 6.11 0.44 -6.52
C GLY A 598 7.14 0.46 -7.65
N ALA A 599 8.37 0.92 -7.40
CA ALA A 599 9.45 0.91 -8.38
C ALA A 599 9.74 -0.50 -8.94
N VAL A 600 9.72 -1.52 -8.08
CA VAL A 600 9.92 -2.92 -8.51
C VAL A 600 8.87 -3.37 -9.51
N ILE A 601 7.59 -3.12 -9.20
CA ILE A 601 6.48 -3.45 -10.10
C ILE A 601 6.61 -2.63 -11.40
N GLY A 602 6.97 -1.36 -11.29
CA GLY A 602 7.18 -0.48 -12.43
C GLY A 602 8.26 -0.97 -13.40
N VAL A 603 9.40 -1.47 -12.89
CA VAL A 603 10.50 -2.02 -13.73
C VAL A 603 10.06 -3.28 -14.45
N ILE A 604 9.38 -4.20 -13.76
CA ILE A 604 8.86 -5.44 -14.36
C ILE A 604 7.88 -5.12 -15.47
N ILE A 605 6.96 -4.19 -15.21
CA ILE A 605 6.00 -3.70 -16.20
C ILE A 605 6.74 -3.09 -17.39
N PHE A 606 7.59 -2.10 -17.18
CA PHE A 606 8.21 -1.34 -18.27
C PHE A 606 9.14 -2.21 -19.13
N THR A 607 9.84 -3.14 -18.49
CA THR A 607 10.67 -4.14 -19.18
C THR A 607 9.81 -5.13 -19.93
N GLY A 608 8.71 -5.61 -19.33
CA GLY A 608 7.73 -6.45 -20.01
C GLY A 608 7.13 -5.77 -21.25
N LEU A 609 6.78 -4.48 -21.18
CA LEU A 609 6.29 -3.71 -22.32
C LEU A 609 7.31 -3.66 -23.46
N THR A 610 8.58 -3.38 -23.13
CA THR A 610 9.67 -3.35 -24.12
C THR A 610 9.90 -4.74 -24.74
N TYR A 611 9.84 -5.79 -23.91
CA TYR A 611 9.97 -7.17 -24.36
C TYR A 611 8.81 -7.58 -25.28
N CYS A 612 7.57 -7.16 -24.99
CA CYS A 612 6.42 -7.43 -25.85
C CYS A 612 6.61 -6.84 -27.24
N LEU A 613 7.06 -5.58 -27.32
CA LEU A 613 7.33 -4.93 -28.60
C LEU A 613 8.41 -5.68 -29.39
N THR A 614 9.46 -6.11 -28.69
CA THR A 614 10.55 -6.91 -29.29
C THR A 614 10.05 -8.28 -29.76
N PHE A 615 9.21 -8.94 -28.96
CA PHE A 615 8.62 -10.24 -29.27
C PHE A 615 7.69 -10.19 -30.51
N LEU A 616 7.01 -9.06 -30.71
CA LEU A 616 6.19 -8.78 -31.89
C LEU A 616 7.04 -8.39 -33.13
N GLY A 617 8.37 -8.39 -33.03
CA GLY A 617 9.26 -8.01 -34.12
C GLY A 617 9.25 -6.53 -34.47
N ILE A 618 8.80 -5.66 -33.56
CA ILE A 618 8.78 -4.21 -33.80
C ILE A 618 10.20 -3.67 -33.75
N ASP A 619 10.57 -2.91 -34.79
CA ASP A 619 11.89 -2.28 -34.91
C ASP A 619 12.27 -1.46 -33.68
N THR A 620 13.55 -1.51 -33.29
CA THR A 620 14.06 -0.86 -32.07
C THR A 620 13.89 0.66 -32.13
N ASN A 621 13.96 1.28 -33.32
CA ASN A 621 13.73 2.72 -33.45
C ASN A 621 12.27 3.10 -33.20
N LEU A 622 11.33 2.29 -33.71
CA LEU A 622 9.90 2.46 -33.40
C LEU A 622 9.60 2.20 -31.92
N GLN A 623 10.33 1.30 -31.26
CA GLN A 623 10.19 1.11 -29.81
C GLN A 623 10.48 2.40 -29.03
N PHE A 624 11.42 3.26 -29.46
CA PHE A 624 11.64 4.56 -28.81
C PHE A 624 10.42 5.48 -28.91
N VAL A 625 9.68 5.44 -30.03
CA VAL A 625 8.44 6.21 -30.20
C VAL A 625 7.38 5.74 -29.20
N PHE A 626 7.15 4.43 -29.10
CA PHE A 626 6.20 3.86 -28.13
C PHE A 626 6.60 4.17 -26.68
N LYS A 627 7.89 4.02 -26.35
CA LYS A 627 8.42 4.40 -25.04
C LYS A 627 8.17 5.88 -24.72
N GLY A 628 8.36 6.78 -25.68
CA GLY A 628 8.07 8.20 -25.52
C GLY A 628 6.60 8.47 -25.16
N PHE A 629 5.66 7.85 -25.88
CA PHE A 629 4.24 7.97 -25.56
C PHE A 629 3.89 7.44 -24.16
N ILE A 630 4.46 6.29 -23.77
CA ILE A 630 4.26 5.70 -22.44
C ILE A 630 4.77 6.64 -21.34
N ILE A 631 5.95 7.25 -21.55
CA ILE A 631 6.55 8.19 -20.59
C ILE A 631 5.65 9.41 -20.43
N ILE A 632 5.23 10.06 -21.52
CA ILE A 632 4.35 11.24 -21.46
C ILE A 632 3.04 10.88 -20.76
N ALA A 633 2.44 9.73 -21.07
CA ALA A 633 1.21 9.29 -20.41
C ALA A 633 1.41 9.08 -18.91
N ALA A 634 2.52 8.45 -18.49
CA ALA A 634 2.83 8.21 -17.09
C ALA A 634 3.03 9.52 -16.32
N VAL A 635 3.82 10.46 -16.86
CA VAL A 635 4.10 11.76 -16.23
C VAL A 635 2.85 12.64 -16.19
N ALA A 636 2.08 12.71 -17.29
CA ALA A 636 0.87 13.52 -17.35
C ALA A 636 -0.15 13.08 -16.29
N LEU A 637 -0.32 11.78 -16.09
CA LEU A 637 -1.21 11.25 -15.05
C LEU A 637 -0.72 11.57 -13.63
N ASP A 638 0.59 11.48 -13.36
CA ASP A 638 1.14 11.88 -12.06
C ASP A 638 0.91 13.37 -11.79
N SER A 639 1.17 14.22 -12.79
CA SER A 639 0.95 15.67 -12.71
C SER A 639 -0.52 16.04 -12.46
N VAL A 640 -1.47 15.42 -13.17
CA VAL A 640 -2.92 15.66 -12.93
C VAL A 640 -3.34 15.22 -11.53
N LYS A 641 -2.80 14.10 -11.04
CA LYS A 641 -3.07 13.61 -9.69
C LYS A 641 -2.51 14.53 -8.61
N TYR A 642 -1.36 15.14 -8.86
CA TYR A 642 -0.77 16.15 -7.98
C TYR A 642 -1.58 17.45 -7.97
N LEU A 643 -1.95 17.98 -9.13
CA LEU A 643 -2.71 19.22 -9.26
C LEU A 643 -4.10 19.15 -8.59
N LYS A 644 -4.76 17.99 -8.59
CA LYS A 644 -6.06 17.81 -7.91
C LYS A 644 -5.99 17.65 -6.38
N ARG A 645 -4.79 17.41 -5.83
CA ARG A 645 -4.59 17.28 -4.38
C ARG A 645 -4.24 18.61 -3.72
N LYS A 646 -3.71 19.55 -4.51
CA LYS A 646 -3.54 20.95 -4.13
C LYS A 646 -4.88 21.67 -4.31
#